data_AF-A0A3B0A109-F1
#
_entry.id   AF-A0A3B0A109-F1
#
_cell.length_a   1.000
_cell.length_b   1.000
_cell.length_c   1.000
_cell.angle_alpha   90.00
_cell.angle_beta   90.00
_cell.angle_gamma   90.00
#
_symmetry.space_group_name_H-M   'P 1'
#
loop_
_entity.id
_entity.type
_entity.pdbx_description
1 polymer ?
#
loop_
_entity_poly.entity_id
_entity_poly.type
_entity_poly.pdbx_seq_one_letter_code
_entity_poly.pdbx_strand_id
1 'polypeptide(L)'
;MPDRLRMMPACGWSLKATVLRRGQVASPPARRPYDLQHAASLWLNAGVPATEAAGRLGQSLTVLRRDYANCRDAHDIGLIDRIGDALSSRYAAMVSGPYAEIYTESRRRLTPGGPAMIKRLRLKNYRSFRDFTVEFSGSACLVGPNNAGKSTVLTAFRLVDVLLRIAHARRPLDRVVYENAGYQCYAVPLSEFQSLAHSLRHEFTTAEASLELTWQNGNRLFAFWPEVDAIEPGVEPEGYFFLQKDNKQQPRDVVDARLEFPRLGIVPVLSPLEQTETVLSEEYVRRNVSTRLSSRHFRNQLVQLERANGMEEFKEFVTSWLPGVMIRELETYESAEGEYSIDLFLQEAGGRVPKEVIWAGDGIQVWLQILYHLHRLRGYGTVILDEPDVYLHADLQRRLVQLLESTESQTIVATHSAEIVAEYPRASMIWIDKSRKRGISIKNEALLDKLTGTLGSSFNLKIAKAMRSKVLLMVEGKDMQILRRLSQALNANRLAKQEGISVVPLEGYSNSEHLASLKWILSDFLNGAVECYVLLDSDYRPGEVSRELEAQFHSIGVHAHVWRRKELESYLIEPSVISRISGASEVEVQQILSDAAATFEDFVFSRMLEEKIAFERSATNHRVTVTEKFKPDFQKRWTDSQWRLGVAPPKRLLSMLNTKLQAAKYKTVSAERIAAAMARDEIPAEMRAALLQVERAAESA
;
A
#
# COMPACT_ATOMS: atom_id res chain seq x y z
N MET A 1 -64.24 -20.01 -5.59
CA MET A 1 -63.58 -19.45 -4.40
C MET A 1 -63.99 -20.29 -3.22
N PRO A 2 -63.05 -21.06 -2.63
CA PRO A 2 -62.53 -20.74 -1.28
C PRO A 2 -61.02 -21.09 -1.18
N ASP A 3 -60.16 -20.74 -0.23
CA ASP A 3 -60.23 -20.07 1.07
C ASP A 3 -58.94 -19.24 1.26
N ARG A 4 -59.06 -18.04 1.84
CA ARG A 4 -57.91 -17.23 2.30
C ARG A 4 -57.50 -17.68 3.70
N LEU A 5 -56.21 -17.94 3.92
CA LEU A 5 -55.63 -18.12 5.25
C LEU A 5 -54.62 -17.00 5.56
N ARG A 6 -54.89 -16.28 6.66
CA ARG A 6 -54.03 -15.26 7.28
C ARG A 6 -52.88 -15.94 8.06
N MET A 7 -51.65 -15.44 7.94
CA MET A 7 -50.59 -15.72 8.91
C MET A 7 -50.50 -14.57 9.93
N MET A 8 -50.51 -14.90 11.22
CA MET A 8 -50.04 -14.05 12.33
C MET A 8 -48.81 -14.71 12.99
N PRO A 9 -47.95 -13.95 13.67
CA PRO A 9 -46.60 -14.38 14.04
C PRO A 9 -46.56 -14.97 15.46
N ALA A 10 -45.95 -16.14 15.62
CA ALA A 10 -45.02 -16.49 16.71
C ALA A 10 -44.77 -18.01 16.79
N CYS A 11 -43.48 -18.34 16.93
CA CYS A 11 -42.87 -19.49 17.61
C CYS A 11 -43.48 -20.91 17.48
N GLY A 12 -42.64 -21.84 17.01
CA GLY A 12 -42.76 -23.26 17.34
C GLY A 12 -43.06 -24.14 16.14
N TRP A 13 -42.11 -25.01 15.80
CA TRP A 13 -42.27 -26.06 14.81
C TRP A 13 -43.42 -27.02 15.17
N SER A 14 -44.56 -26.90 14.47
CA SER A 14 -45.47 -28.02 14.21
C SER A 14 -46.42 -27.72 13.04
N LEU A 15 -46.01 -28.02 11.80
CA LEU A 15 -46.87 -28.35 10.63
C LEU A 15 -46.03 -28.45 9.35
N LYS A 16 -45.13 -29.45 9.27
CA LYS A 16 -44.58 -29.90 7.98
C LYS A 16 -45.48 -31.04 7.46
N ALA A 17 -46.49 -30.71 6.65
CA ALA A 17 -47.06 -31.63 5.64
C ALA A 17 -48.14 -31.04 4.73
N THR A 18 -48.81 -29.93 5.05
CA THR A 18 -50.13 -29.65 4.42
C THR A 18 -50.18 -28.53 3.37
N VAL A 19 -49.08 -27.83 3.06
CA VAL A 19 -49.15 -26.55 2.29
C VAL A 19 -48.35 -26.51 0.97
N LEU A 20 -47.44 -27.46 0.69
CA LEU A 20 -46.61 -27.45 -0.53
C LEU A 20 -46.98 -28.60 -1.49
N ARG A 21 -47.14 -28.32 -2.80
CA ARG A 21 -47.35 -29.37 -3.81
C ARG A 21 -46.08 -30.21 -3.98
N ARG A 22 -46.20 -31.49 -4.37
CA ARG A 22 -45.08 -32.47 -4.44
C ARG A 22 -43.84 -31.99 -5.25
N GLY A 23 -43.98 -31.07 -6.20
CA GLY A 23 -42.86 -30.48 -6.94
C GLY A 23 -42.13 -29.30 -6.25
N GLN A 24 -42.75 -28.65 -5.26
CA GLN A 24 -42.20 -27.45 -4.59
C GLN A 24 -41.29 -27.79 -3.40
N VAL A 25 -41.39 -29.02 -2.87
CA VAL A 25 -40.59 -29.51 -1.74
C VAL A 25 -39.10 -29.66 -2.10
N ALA A 26 -38.78 -29.80 -3.40
CA ALA A 26 -37.40 -29.93 -3.90
C ALA A 26 -36.72 -28.59 -4.26
N SER A 27 -37.44 -27.46 -4.16
CA SER A 27 -36.88 -26.15 -4.51
C SER A 27 -35.89 -25.64 -3.45
N PRO A 28 -34.80 -24.93 -3.83
CA PRO A 28 -33.83 -24.39 -2.89
C PRO A 28 -34.42 -23.58 -1.70
N PRO A 29 -35.48 -22.75 -1.89
CA PRO A 29 -36.10 -22.00 -0.79
C PRO A 29 -36.83 -22.87 0.24
N ALA A 30 -37.24 -24.09 -0.12
CA ALA A 30 -37.96 -24.99 0.78
C ALA A 30 -37.02 -25.81 1.68
N ARG A 31 -35.70 -25.78 1.45
CA ARG A 31 -34.69 -26.53 2.22
C ARG A 31 -34.40 -25.93 3.60
N ARG A 32 -34.55 -24.61 3.78
CA ARG A 32 -34.28 -23.92 5.05
C ARG A 32 -35.49 -23.09 5.49
N PRO A 33 -36.03 -23.31 6.71
CA PRO A 33 -37.19 -22.56 7.22
C PRO A 33 -36.99 -21.04 7.27
N TYR A 34 -35.73 -20.60 7.43
CA TYR A 34 -35.34 -19.19 7.44
C TYR A 34 -35.58 -18.49 6.09
N ASP A 35 -35.37 -19.21 4.98
CA ASP A 35 -35.51 -18.65 3.62
C ASP A 35 -36.98 -18.41 3.24
N LEU A 36 -37.92 -19.13 3.88
CA LEU A 36 -39.37 -18.89 3.75
C LEU A 36 -39.84 -17.68 4.57
N GLN A 37 -39.20 -17.37 5.70
CA GLN A 37 -39.52 -16.18 6.51
C GLN A 37 -39.03 -14.88 5.86
N HIS A 38 -37.99 -14.94 5.01
CA HIS A 38 -37.42 -13.79 4.30
C HIS A 38 -37.61 -13.85 2.77
N ALA A 39 -38.53 -14.68 2.27
CA ALA A 39 -38.73 -14.89 0.84
C ALA A 39 -39.09 -13.60 0.08
N ALA A 40 -39.84 -12.68 0.72
CA ALA A 40 -40.20 -11.39 0.14
C ALA A 40 -38.98 -10.51 -0.15
N SER A 41 -38.11 -10.29 0.84
CA SER A 41 -36.88 -9.51 0.68
C SER A 41 -35.88 -10.22 -0.24
N LEU A 42 -35.75 -11.55 -0.14
CA LEU A 42 -34.87 -12.34 -1.00
C LEU A 42 -35.24 -12.21 -2.48
N TRP A 43 -36.54 -12.33 -2.81
CA TRP A 43 -37.00 -12.31 -4.20
C TRP A 43 -36.99 -10.91 -4.80
N LEU A 44 -37.35 -9.88 -4.01
CA LEU A 44 -37.24 -8.50 -4.45
C LEU A 44 -35.77 -8.11 -4.71
N ASN A 45 -34.84 -8.53 -3.84
CA ASN A 45 -33.41 -8.29 -4.05
C ASN A 45 -32.82 -9.11 -5.21
N ALA A 46 -33.44 -10.26 -5.54
CA ALA A 46 -33.10 -11.07 -6.71
C ALA A 46 -33.76 -10.56 -8.01
N GLY A 47 -34.48 -9.43 -7.98
CA GLY A 47 -35.05 -8.78 -9.17
C GLY A 47 -36.42 -9.30 -9.61
N VAL A 48 -37.11 -10.11 -8.80
CA VAL A 48 -38.47 -10.58 -9.11
C VAL A 48 -39.46 -9.41 -9.01
N PRO A 49 -40.31 -9.16 -10.03
CA PRO A 49 -41.28 -8.07 -10.00
C PRO A 49 -42.21 -8.16 -8.77
N ALA A 50 -42.44 -7.03 -8.09
CA ALA A 50 -43.21 -6.99 -6.84
C ALA A 50 -44.64 -7.55 -6.97
N THR A 51 -45.26 -7.43 -8.15
CA THR A 51 -46.56 -8.03 -8.47
C THR A 51 -46.50 -9.56 -8.50
N GLU A 52 -45.42 -10.12 -9.05
CA GLU A 52 -45.19 -11.55 -9.11
C GLU A 52 -44.80 -12.13 -7.74
N ALA A 53 -43.93 -11.43 -7.00
CA ALA A 53 -43.57 -11.79 -5.63
C ALA A 53 -44.81 -11.77 -4.71
N ALA A 54 -45.68 -10.75 -4.82
CA ALA A 54 -46.95 -10.68 -4.10
C ALA A 54 -47.85 -11.88 -4.37
N GLY A 55 -48.05 -12.22 -5.65
CA GLY A 55 -48.90 -13.32 -6.07
C GLY A 55 -48.40 -14.68 -5.59
N ARG A 56 -47.08 -14.92 -5.67
CA ARG A 56 -46.47 -16.21 -5.28
C ARG A 56 -46.30 -16.38 -3.77
N LEU A 57 -46.17 -15.30 -3.01
CA LEU A 57 -46.06 -15.32 -1.54
C LEU A 57 -47.41 -15.21 -0.82
N GLY A 58 -48.52 -15.08 -1.57
CA GLY A 58 -49.86 -14.94 -1.00
C GLY A 58 -50.07 -13.62 -0.24
N GLN A 59 -49.26 -12.60 -0.52
CA GLN A 59 -49.30 -11.29 0.12
C GLN A 59 -49.93 -10.24 -0.78
N SER A 60 -50.53 -9.20 -0.20
CA SER A 60 -51.02 -8.07 -1.01
C SER A 60 -49.85 -7.18 -1.45
N LEU A 61 -49.98 -6.58 -2.63
CA LEU A 61 -49.00 -5.61 -3.15
C LEU A 61 -48.79 -4.44 -2.16
N THR A 62 -49.82 -4.09 -1.39
CA THR A 62 -49.81 -3.03 -0.37
C THR A 62 -48.93 -3.39 0.83
N VAL A 63 -48.93 -4.65 1.26
CA VAL A 63 -48.07 -5.15 2.36
C VAL A 63 -46.61 -5.15 1.92
N LEU A 64 -46.31 -5.61 0.70
CA LEU A 64 -44.96 -5.53 0.12
C LEU A 64 -44.48 -4.09 -0.04
N ARG A 65 -45.38 -3.14 -0.34
CA ARG A 65 -45.06 -1.71 -0.45
C ARG A 65 -44.78 -1.05 0.91
N ARG A 66 -45.44 -1.49 1.98
CA ARG A 66 -45.29 -0.90 3.32
C ARG A 66 -44.07 -1.44 4.05
N ASP A 67 -43.88 -2.76 4.05
CA ASP A 67 -42.92 -3.42 4.94
C ASP A 67 -41.56 -3.72 4.26
N TYR A 68 -41.48 -3.58 2.93
CA TYR A 68 -40.26 -3.87 2.13
C TYR A 68 -39.87 -2.73 1.19
N ALA A 69 -40.25 -1.48 1.53
CA ALA A 69 -39.98 -0.29 0.72
C ALA A 69 -38.50 -0.13 0.35
N ASN A 70 -37.59 -0.40 1.30
CA ASN A 70 -36.14 -0.23 1.12
C ASN A 70 -35.54 -1.23 0.10
N CYS A 71 -36.17 -2.37 -0.16
CA CYS A 71 -35.73 -3.33 -1.19
C CYS A 71 -36.04 -2.84 -2.62
N ARG A 72 -36.90 -1.82 -2.76
CA ARG A 72 -37.34 -1.23 -4.02
C ARG A 72 -36.44 -0.08 -4.47
N ASP A 73 -35.81 0.64 -3.54
CA ASP A 73 -34.94 1.77 -3.86
C ASP A 73 -33.76 1.36 -4.76
N ALA A 74 -33.23 0.15 -4.57
CA ALA A 74 -32.19 -0.42 -5.44
C ALA A 74 -32.70 -0.72 -6.87
N HIS A 75 -33.98 -1.04 -7.03
CA HIS A 75 -34.60 -1.38 -8.32
C HIS A 75 -35.02 -0.12 -9.11
N ASP A 76 -35.44 0.95 -8.43
CA ASP A 76 -35.83 2.21 -9.08
C ASP A 76 -34.60 2.99 -9.58
N ILE A 77 -33.44 2.86 -8.93
CA ILE A 77 -32.15 3.36 -9.45
C ILE A 77 -31.81 2.72 -10.81
N GLY A 78 -31.94 1.39 -10.92
CA GLY A 78 -31.74 0.67 -12.19
C GLY A 78 -32.79 0.99 -13.27
N LEU A 79 -34.00 1.38 -12.90
CA LEU A 79 -35.04 1.83 -13.84
C LEU A 79 -34.75 3.23 -14.43
N ILE A 80 -34.24 4.15 -13.61
CA ILE A 80 -33.92 5.53 -14.04
C ILE A 80 -32.68 5.55 -14.92
N ASP A 81 -31.65 4.74 -14.60
CA ASP A 81 -30.49 4.54 -15.48
C ASP A 81 -30.92 3.95 -16.83
N ARG A 82 -31.88 3.01 -16.84
CA ARG A 82 -32.49 2.49 -18.08
C ARG A 82 -33.20 3.58 -18.90
N ILE A 83 -33.87 4.53 -18.26
CA ILE A 83 -34.56 5.63 -18.96
C ILE A 83 -33.53 6.63 -19.50
N GLY A 84 -32.49 6.98 -18.74
CA GLY A 84 -31.40 7.84 -19.19
C GLY A 84 -30.62 7.25 -20.36
N ASP A 85 -30.36 5.95 -20.31
CA ASP A 85 -29.65 5.22 -21.37
C ASP A 85 -30.54 4.96 -22.59
N ALA A 86 -31.83 4.65 -22.43
CA ALA A 86 -32.76 4.50 -23.54
C ALA A 86 -32.98 5.82 -24.30
N LEU A 87 -32.98 6.96 -23.58
CA LEU A 87 -33.04 8.29 -24.19
C LEU A 87 -31.73 8.63 -24.91
N SER A 88 -30.57 8.22 -24.37
CA SER A 88 -29.25 8.42 -25.02
C SER A 88 -29.03 7.49 -26.22
N SER A 89 -29.48 6.24 -26.13
CA SER A 89 -29.41 5.21 -27.19
C SER A 89 -30.32 5.52 -28.37
N ARG A 90 -31.52 6.07 -28.12
CA ARG A 90 -32.41 6.55 -29.19
C ARG A 90 -31.82 7.72 -29.98
N TYR A 91 -31.00 8.56 -29.35
CA TYR A 91 -30.25 9.61 -30.04
C TYR A 91 -29.02 9.06 -30.82
N ALA A 92 -28.37 8.01 -30.31
CA ALA A 92 -27.27 7.32 -30.98
C ALA A 92 -27.70 6.65 -32.29
N ALA A 93 -28.87 6.00 -32.29
CA ALA A 93 -29.41 5.31 -33.47
C ALA A 93 -29.80 6.27 -34.61
N MET A 94 -29.89 7.58 -34.35
CA MET A 94 -30.31 8.59 -35.33
C MET A 94 -29.12 9.23 -36.08
N VAL A 95 -27.88 8.98 -35.67
CA VAL A 95 -26.67 9.60 -36.26
C VAL A 95 -25.73 8.53 -36.81
N SER A 96 -25.97 8.12 -38.06
CA SER A 96 -25.00 7.39 -38.89
C SER A 96 -24.53 8.32 -40.01
N GLY A 97 -23.32 8.85 -39.88
CA GLY A 97 -22.75 9.84 -40.79
C GLY A 97 -21.53 10.55 -40.18
N PRO A 98 -20.90 11.51 -40.89
CA PRO A 98 -19.59 12.12 -40.57
C PRO A 98 -19.52 12.94 -39.26
N TYR A 99 -20.49 12.77 -38.38
CA TYR A 99 -20.62 13.37 -37.05
C TYR A 99 -20.11 12.46 -35.91
N ALA A 100 -19.45 11.34 -36.21
CA ALA A 100 -18.83 10.46 -35.21
C ALA A 100 -17.80 11.19 -34.34
N GLU A 101 -17.05 12.15 -34.91
CA GLU A 101 -16.16 13.04 -34.15
C GLU A 101 -16.92 13.89 -33.12
N ILE A 102 -18.14 14.36 -33.46
CA ILE A 102 -19.02 15.07 -32.53
C ILE A 102 -19.54 14.12 -31.45
N TYR A 103 -19.70 12.82 -31.72
CA TYR A 103 -20.12 11.83 -30.71
C TYR A 103 -19.04 11.57 -29.65
N THR A 104 -17.76 11.51 -30.06
CA THR A 104 -16.59 11.42 -29.19
C THR A 104 -16.40 12.72 -28.39
N GLU A 105 -16.62 13.87 -29.02
CA GLU A 105 -16.64 15.18 -28.36
C GLU A 105 -17.85 15.34 -27.40
N SER A 106 -18.98 14.72 -27.71
CA SER A 106 -20.18 14.71 -26.87
C SER A 106 -20.00 13.84 -25.63
N ARG A 107 -19.22 12.75 -25.73
CA ARG A 107 -18.81 11.94 -24.56
C ARG A 107 -17.81 12.68 -23.67
N ARG A 108 -16.87 13.44 -24.25
CA ARG A 108 -16.04 14.41 -23.51
C ARG A 108 -16.90 15.50 -22.84
N ARG A 109 -18.02 15.89 -23.45
CA ARG A 109 -19.00 16.84 -22.90
C ARG A 109 -19.99 16.24 -21.90
N LEU A 110 -20.08 14.91 -21.73
CA LEU A 110 -20.97 14.28 -20.72
C LEU A 110 -20.41 14.32 -19.29
N THR A 111 -19.19 14.85 -19.11
CA THR A 111 -18.68 15.46 -17.87
C THR A 111 -18.44 16.95 -18.15
N PRO A 112 -19.46 17.82 -18.06
CA PRO A 112 -19.28 19.20 -18.46
C PRO A 112 -18.60 19.98 -17.31
N GLY A 113 -17.31 20.25 -17.50
CA GLY A 113 -16.39 20.75 -16.49
C GLY A 113 -15.06 20.03 -16.72
N GLY A 114 -13.97 20.76 -16.97
CA GLY A 114 -12.65 20.15 -17.13
C GLY A 114 -12.35 19.17 -15.98
N PRO A 115 -11.46 18.18 -16.15
CA PRO A 115 -11.28 17.10 -15.18
C PRO A 115 -10.94 17.67 -13.81
N ALA A 116 -11.95 17.78 -12.94
CA ALA A 116 -11.73 18.29 -11.59
C ALA A 116 -10.96 17.21 -10.85
N MET A 117 -9.68 17.47 -10.61
CA MET A 117 -8.80 16.58 -9.88
C MET A 117 -9.06 16.71 -8.38
N ILE A 118 -8.82 15.64 -7.64
CA ILE A 118 -8.86 15.64 -6.18
C ILE A 118 -7.70 16.49 -5.67
N LYS A 119 -8.00 17.40 -4.74
CA LYS A 119 -7.01 18.24 -4.06
C LYS A 119 -6.72 17.75 -2.65
N ARG A 120 -7.76 17.33 -1.91
CA ARG A 120 -7.63 17.00 -0.49
C ARG A 120 -8.70 15.99 -0.06
N LEU A 121 -8.30 15.03 0.75
CA LEU A 121 -9.20 14.15 1.52
C LEU A 121 -8.93 14.35 3.01
N ARG A 122 -9.97 14.61 3.79
CA ARG A 122 -9.93 14.66 5.26
C ARG A 122 -10.85 13.61 5.85
N LEU A 123 -10.34 12.90 6.84
CA LEU A 123 -10.99 11.80 7.53
C LEU A 123 -10.92 12.04 9.04
N LYS A 124 -12.07 12.05 9.72
CA LYS A 124 -12.16 12.24 11.17
C LYS A 124 -12.92 11.09 11.80
N ASN A 125 -12.37 10.50 12.85
CA ASN A 125 -12.84 9.29 13.53
C ASN A 125 -13.25 8.18 12.54
N TYR A 126 -12.51 8.03 11.44
CA TYR A 126 -12.87 7.17 10.32
C TYR A 126 -11.86 6.01 10.19
N ARG A 127 -12.35 4.78 10.40
CA ARG A 127 -11.59 3.52 10.37
C ARG A 127 -10.25 3.61 11.14
N SER A 128 -9.13 3.66 10.43
CA SER A 128 -7.79 3.66 11.05
C SER A 128 -7.35 5.03 11.56
N PHE A 129 -8.10 6.10 11.29
CA PHE A 129 -7.68 7.47 11.57
C PHE A 129 -8.62 8.19 12.54
N ARG A 130 -8.03 8.80 13.58
CA ARG A 130 -8.74 9.74 14.46
C ARG A 130 -8.95 11.11 13.82
N ASP A 131 -7.92 11.68 13.20
CA ASP A 131 -7.99 12.92 12.41
C ASP A 131 -6.82 12.91 11.42
N PHE A 132 -7.12 12.73 10.14
CA PHE A 132 -6.13 12.56 9.09
C PHE A 132 -6.48 13.38 7.85
N THR A 133 -5.49 14.06 7.28
CA THR A 133 -5.63 14.80 6.02
C THR A 133 -4.53 14.43 5.04
N VAL A 134 -4.90 14.19 3.79
CA VAL A 134 -3.96 14.01 2.68
C VAL A 134 -4.28 15.00 1.56
N GLU A 135 -3.23 15.62 1.02
CA GLU A 135 -3.31 16.60 -0.07
C GLU A 135 -2.61 16.06 -1.31
N PHE A 136 -3.17 16.35 -2.48
CA PHE A 136 -2.72 15.87 -3.78
C PHE A 136 -2.44 17.06 -4.71
N SER A 137 -1.22 17.15 -5.21
CA SER A 137 -0.80 18.13 -6.24
C SER A 137 -1.05 17.63 -7.66
N GLY A 138 -1.22 16.31 -7.84
CA GLY A 138 -1.40 15.63 -9.12
C GLY A 138 -1.59 14.14 -8.87
N SER A 139 -1.04 13.30 -9.75
CA SER A 139 -0.99 11.84 -9.53
C SER A 139 -0.18 11.51 -8.28
N ALA A 140 -0.59 10.46 -7.57
CA ALA A 140 -0.01 10.06 -6.31
C ALA A 140 0.15 8.54 -6.16
N CYS A 141 1.30 8.12 -5.63
CA CYS A 141 1.54 6.77 -5.13
C CYS A 141 1.55 6.81 -3.59
N LEU A 142 0.55 6.16 -2.98
CA LEU A 142 0.40 6.03 -1.54
C LEU A 142 1.33 4.93 -1.02
N VAL A 143 2.30 5.32 -0.21
CA VAL A 143 3.33 4.43 0.35
C VAL A 143 3.27 4.48 1.88
N GLY A 144 3.69 3.40 2.54
CA GLY A 144 3.79 3.35 3.99
C GLY A 144 3.82 1.92 4.49
N PRO A 145 4.09 1.71 5.78
CA PRO A 145 4.16 0.38 6.36
C PRO A 145 2.84 -0.39 6.25
N ASN A 146 2.90 -1.69 6.56
CA ASN A 146 1.69 -2.50 6.70
C ASN A 146 0.78 -1.89 7.78
N ASN A 147 -0.52 -1.87 7.52
CA ASN A 147 -1.52 -1.25 8.41
C ASN A 147 -1.35 0.28 8.61
N ALA A 148 -0.69 0.98 7.68
CA ALA A 148 -0.54 2.43 7.72
C ALA A 148 -1.84 3.23 7.52
N GLY A 149 -2.90 2.61 6.96
CA GLY A 149 -4.16 3.28 6.62
C GLY A 149 -4.36 3.58 5.13
N LYS A 150 -3.49 3.08 4.23
CA LYS A 150 -3.65 3.19 2.76
C LYS A 150 -5.01 2.68 2.27
N SER A 151 -5.40 1.47 2.70
CA SER A 151 -6.70 0.88 2.34
C SER A 151 -7.88 1.68 2.91
N THR A 152 -7.70 2.40 4.03
CA THR A 152 -8.73 3.32 4.57
C THR A 152 -8.92 4.52 3.64
N VAL A 153 -7.84 5.11 3.12
CA VAL A 153 -7.91 6.19 2.12
C VAL A 153 -8.62 5.71 0.85
N LEU A 154 -8.27 4.52 0.33
CA LEU A 154 -8.92 3.97 -0.86
C LEU A 154 -10.39 3.60 -0.63
N THR A 155 -10.72 3.07 0.56
CA THR A 155 -12.11 2.79 0.93
C THR A 155 -12.95 4.05 1.01
N ALA A 156 -12.39 5.16 1.52
CA ALA A 156 -13.04 6.46 1.51
C ALA A 156 -13.38 6.93 0.09
N PHE A 157 -12.45 6.79 -0.86
CA PHE A 157 -12.74 7.12 -2.26
C PHE A 157 -13.79 6.21 -2.92
N ARG A 158 -13.78 4.91 -2.61
CA ARG A 158 -14.83 3.99 -3.08
C ARG A 158 -16.21 4.39 -2.57
N LEU A 159 -16.29 4.80 -1.31
CA LEU A 159 -17.53 5.32 -0.74
C LEU A 159 -17.96 6.59 -1.49
N VAL A 160 -17.05 7.56 -1.69
CA VAL A 160 -17.34 8.79 -2.45
C VAL A 160 -17.92 8.49 -3.83
N ASP A 161 -17.36 7.58 -4.63
CA ASP A 161 -17.93 7.24 -5.95
C ASP A 161 -19.38 6.76 -5.85
N VAL A 162 -19.74 6.03 -4.79
CA VAL A 162 -21.13 5.60 -4.57
C VAL A 162 -22.01 6.77 -4.15
N LEU A 163 -21.54 7.66 -3.27
CA LEU A 163 -22.29 8.86 -2.90
C LEU A 163 -22.53 9.76 -4.13
N LEU A 164 -21.54 9.90 -5.01
CA LEU A 164 -21.67 10.63 -6.27
C LEU A 164 -22.68 9.97 -7.21
N ARG A 165 -22.69 8.64 -7.33
CA ARG A 165 -23.72 7.92 -8.10
C ARG A 165 -25.14 8.23 -7.61
N ILE A 166 -25.34 8.29 -6.30
CA ILE A 166 -26.64 8.65 -5.71
C ILE A 166 -27.02 10.07 -6.08
N ALA A 167 -26.11 11.03 -5.90
CA ALA A 167 -26.37 12.43 -6.26
C ALA A 167 -26.55 12.65 -7.77
N HIS A 168 -25.95 11.79 -8.59
CA HIS A 168 -26.11 11.80 -10.05
C HIS A 168 -27.40 11.11 -10.52
N ALA A 169 -28.10 10.38 -9.66
CA ALA A 169 -29.33 9.68 -10.01
C ALA A 169 -30.59 10.43 -9.53
N ARG A 170 -30.51 11.12 -8.39
CA ARG A 170 -31.68 11.74 -7.75
C ARG A 170 -31.35 13.05 -7.04
N ARG A 171 -32.39 13.82 -6.71
CA ARG A 171 -32.29 15.02 -5.87
C ARG A 171 -32.28 14.63 -4.38
N PRO A 172 -31.68 15.46 -3.50
CA PRO A 172 -31.75 15.24 -2.06
C PRO A 172 -33.20 15.38 -1.57
N LEU A 173 -33.57 14.61 -0.55
CA LEU A 173 -34.92 14.60 0.01
C LEU A 173 -34.97 15.21 1.41
N ASP A 174 -33.86 15.11 2.15
CA ASP A 174 -33.78 15.51 3.55
C ASP A 174 -33.01 16.82 3.72
N ARG A 175 -33.06 17.37 4.94
CA ARG A 175 -32.30 18.57 5.33
C ARG A 175 -31.55 18.35 6.63
N VAL A 176 -30.36 18.91 6.71
CA VAL A 176 -29.50 18.92 7.89
C VAL A 176 -28.96 20.32 8.15
N VAL A 177 -28.60 20.59 9.40
CA VAL A 177 -27.91 21.84 9.77
C VAL A 177 -26.44 21.52 9.98
N TYR A 178 -25.57 22.23 9.27
CA TYR A 178 -24.12 22.14 9.38
C TYR A 178 -23.52 23.54 9.45
N GLU A 179 -22.64 23.79 10.43
CA GLU A 179 -22.02 25.12 10.67
C GLU A 179 -23.03 26.29 10.66
N ASN A 180 -24.18 26.11 11.33
CA ASN A 180 -25.28 27.08 11.40
C ASN A 180 -25.98 27.41 10.07
N ALA A 181 -25.77 26.59 9.01
CA ALA A 181 -26.46 26.70 7.74
C ALA A 181 -27.24 25.42 7.41
N GLY A 182 -28.41 25.56 6.79
CA GLY A 182 -29.22 24.43 6.34
C GLY A 182 -28.79 23.91 4.97
N TYR A 183 -28.59 22.60 4.85
CA TYR A 183 -28.22 21.92 3.61
C TYR A 183 -29.24 20.83 3.28
N GLN A 184 -29.54 20.69 1.99
CA GLN A 184 -30.22 19.51 1.48
C GLN A 184 -29.24 18.34 1.46
N CYS A 185 -29.67 17.16 1.90
CA CYS A 185 -28.81 15.99 2.03
C CYS A 185 -29.44 14.70 1.52
N TYR A 186 -28.59 13.70 1.39
CA TYR A 186 -28.92 12.35 0.98
C TYR A 186 -28.55 11.39 2.12
N ALA A 187 -29.36 10.34 2.29
CA ALA A 187 -28.98 9.21 3.15
C ALA A 187 -27.77 8.45 2.57
N VAL A 188 -26.91 7.94 3.44
CA VAL A 188 -25.78 7.08 3.11
C VAL A 188 -26.21 5.62 3.28
N PRO A 189 -26.30 4.82 2.20
CA PRO A 189 -26.75 3.43 2.29
C PRO A 189 -25.63 2.50 2.79
N LEU A 190 -25.34 2.55 4.09
CA LEU A 190 -24.31 1.69 4.71
C LEU A 190 -24.60 0.19 4.57
N SER A 191 -25.86 -0.19 4.37
CA SER A 191 -26.28 -1.58 4.09
C SER A 191 -25.62 -2.16 2.83
N GLU A 192 -25.28 -1.32 1.85
CA GLU A 192 -24.54 -1.71 0.64
C GLU A 192 -23.03 -1.91 0.92
N PHE A 193 -22.56 -1.50 2.10
CA PHE A 193 -21.18 -1.63 2.55
C PHE A 193 -21.10 -2.32 3.92
N GLN A 194 -21.61 -3.54 4.05
CA GLN A 194 -21.61 -4.29 5.33
C GLN A 194 -20.24 -4.29 6.04
N SER A 195 -19.14 -4.46 5.27
CA SER A 195 -17.78 -4.41 5.84
C SER A 195 -17.37 -3.03 6.36
N LEU A 196 -17.89 -1.95 5.78
CA LEU A 196 -17.67 -0.59 6.26
C LEU A 196 -18.56 -0.27 7.45
N ALA A 197 -19.83 -0.70 7.45
CA ALA A 197 -20.78 -0.44 8.53
C ALA A 197 -20.19 -0.82 9.91
N HIS A 198 -19.56 -1.99 10.00
CA HIS A 198 -18.95 -2.46 11.25
C HIS A 198 -17.59 -1.85 11.59
N SER A 199 -16.92 -1.17 10.65
CA SER A 199 -15.55 -0.65 10.84
C SER A 199 -15.41 0.85 10.60
N LEU A 200 -16.52 1.55 10.37
CA LEU A 200 -16.51 2.94 9.94
C LEU A 200 -15.90 3.87 10.97
N ARG A 201 -16.20 3.68 12.26
CA ARG A 201 -15.71 4.53 13.35
C ARG A 201 -14.36 4.06 13.86
N HIS A 202 -13.47 5.01 14.12
CA HIS A 202 -12.14 4.73 14.63
C HIS A 202 -12.20 4.06 16.00
N GLU A 203 -11.47 2.95 16.16
CA GLU A 203 -11.45 2.16 17.40
C GLU A 203 -12.84 1.85 17.98
N PHE A 204 -13.85 1.73 17.10
CA PHE A 204 -15.25 1.50 17.48
C PHE A 204 -15.82 2.55 18.46
N THR A 205 -15.27 3.77 18.45
CA THR A 205 -15.79 4.88 19.26
C THR A 205 -17.23 5.22 18.87
N THR A 206 -18.01 5.80 19.77
CA THR A 206 -19.35 6.33 19.47
C THR A 206 -19.33 7.71 18.83
N ALA A 207 -18.19 8.42 18.89
CA ALA A 207 -18.02 9.77 18.37
C ALA A 207 -18.40 9.92 16.89
N GLU A 208 -18.83 11.12 16.51
CA GLU A 208 -19.13 11.45 15.12
C GLU A 208 -17.92 11.17 14.22
N ALA A 209 -18.16 10.45 13.12
CA ALA A 209 -17.20 10.25 12.04
C ALA A 209 -17.56 11.12 10.84
N SER A 210 -16.54 11.60 10.13
CA SER A 210 -16.75 12.37 8.91
C SER A 210 -15.68 12.16 7.85
N LEU A 211 -16.10 12.39 6.61
CA LEU A 211 -15.29 12.36 5.40
C LEU A 211 -15.56 13.65 4.62
N GLU A 212 -14.51 14.38 4.30
CA GLU A 212 -14.55 15.55 3.43
C GLU A 212 -13.61 15.33 2.24
N LEU A 213 -14.16 15.38 1.03
CA LEU A 213 -13.39 15.40 -0.21
C LEU A 213 -13.45 16.79 -0.83
N THR A 214 -12.30 17.33 -1.24
CA THR A 214 -12.18 18.61 -1.94
C THR A 214 -11.52 18.42 -3.29
N TRP A 215 -12.14 18.99 -4.33
CA TRP A 215 -11.59 19.06 -5.67
C TRP A 215 -10.76 20.34 -5.87
N GLN A 216 -9.91 20.37 -6.91
CA GLN A 216 -9.05 21.52 -7.21
C GLN A 216 -9.84 22.79 -7.56
N ASN A 217 -11.04 22.64 -8.12
CA ASN A 217 -11.97 23.74 -8.39
C ASN A 217 -12.65 24.30 -7.12
N GLY A 218 -12.33 23.77 -5.93
CA GLY A 218 -12.87 24.22 -4.64
C GLY A 218 -14.17 23.54 -4.22
N ASN A 219 -14.81 22.77 -5.11
CA ASN A 219 -16.00 21.99 -4.80
C ASN A 219 -15.70 20.92 -3.74
N ARG A 220 -16.71 20.56 -2.95
CA ARG A 220 -16.59 19.67 -1.80
C ARG A 220 -17.75 18.70 -1.65
N LEU A 221 -17.43 17.48 -1.22
CA LEU A 221 -18.39 16.49 -0.75
C LEU A 221 -18.14 16.28 0.74
N PHE A 222 -19.21 16.36 1.53
CA PHE A 222 -19.17 16.07 2.96
C PHE A 222 -20.07 14.89 3.27
N ALA A 223 -19.56 13.92 4.03
CA ALA A 223 -20.32 12.80 4.56
C ALA A 223 -20.09 12.69 6.07
N PHE A 224 -21.18 12.46 6.81
CA PHE A 224 -21.21 12.42 8.27
C PHE A 224 -21.93 11.19 8.77
N TRP A 225 -21.43 10.64 9.87
CA TRP A 225 -22.09 9.61 10.66
C TRP A 225 -22.19 10.13 12.09
N PRO A 226 -23.39 10.56 12.51
CA PRO A 226 -23.60 11.16 13.82
C PRO A 226 -23.13 10.28 14.98
N GLU A 227 -22.93 10.91 16.13
CA GLU A 227 -22.62 10.20 17.36
C GLU A 227 -23.76 9.23 17.75
N VAL A 228 -23.41 7.99 18.09
CA VAL A 228 -24.38 6.92 18.33
C VAL A 228 -25.31 7.24 19.52
N ASP A 229 -24.78 7.92 20.52
CA ASP A 229 -25.52 8.26 21.74
C ASP A 229 -26.41 9.51 21.59
N ALA A 230 -26.42 10.15 20.42
CA ALA A 230 -27.08 11.44 20.22
C ALA A 230 -28.61 11.38 19.97
N ILE A 231 -29.17 10.20 19.69
CA ILE A 231 -30.58 10.06 19.26
C ILE A 231 -31.39 9.20 20.24
N GLU A 232 -31.13 7.89 20.32
CA GLU A 232 -31.78 6.96 21.27
C GLU A 232 -30.84 5.77 21.59
N PRO A 233 -30.81 5.24 22.83
CA PRO A 233 -30.00 4.08 23.17
C PRO A 233 -30.39 2.85 22.34
N GLY A 234 -29.47 2.37 21.49
CA GLY A 234 -29.64 1.17 20.67
C GLY A 234 -30.11 1.40 19.23
N VAL A 235 -30.30 2.66 18.80
CA VAL A 235 -30.59 3.00 17.40
C VAL A 235 -29.37 3.73 16.81
N GLU A 236 -28.66 3.08 15.89
CA GLU A 236 -27.55 3.74 15.19
C GLU A 236 -28.08 4.83 14.24
N PRO A 237 -27.59 6.08 14.33
CA PRO A 237 -27.96 7.14 13.41
C PRO A 237 -27.60 6.80 11.97
N GLU A 238 -28.53 7.02 11.04
CA GLU A 238 -28.22 6.93 9.62
C GLU A 238 -27.23 8.03 9.22
N GLY A 239 -26.21 7.65 8.44
CA GLY A 239 -25.27 8.61 7.89
C GLY A 239 -25.91 9.45 6.79
N TYR A 240 -25.42 10.66 6.60
CA TYR A 240 -25.89 11.55 5.54
C TYR A 240 -24.72 12.23 4.82
N PHE A 241 -24.96 12.72 3.60
CA PHE A 241 -23.97 13.48 2.85
C PHE A 241 -24.62 14.61 2.05
N PHE A 242 -23.81 15.61 1.69
CA PHE A 242 -24.21 16.70 0.80
C PHE A 242 -23.05 17.20 -0.05
N LEU A 243 -23.39 17.89 -1.13
CA LEU A 243 -22.46 18.52 -2.06
C LEU A 243 -22.48 20.04 -1.89
N GLN A 244 -21.30 20.66 -1.99
CA GLN A 244 -21.13 22.11 -1.89
C GLN A 244 -20.13 22.59 -2.96
N LYS A 245 -20.51 23.59 -3.75
CA LYS A 245 -19.64 24.26 -4.71
C LYS A 245 -18.69 25.23 -3.99
N ASP A 246 -17.62 25.66 -4.65
CA ASP A 246 -16.65 26.61 -4.07
C ASP A 246 -17.30 27.91 -3.56
N ASN A 247 -18.34 28.38 -4.25
CA ASN A 247 -19.15 29.54 -3.84
C ASN A 247 -20.11 29.28 -2.66
N LYS A 248 -19.95 28.16 -1.94
CA LYS A 248 -20.76 27.68 -0.82
C LYS A 248 -22.21 27.30 -1.14
N GLN A 249 -22.63 27.30 -2.41
CA GLN A 249 -23.96 26.87 -2.82
C GLN A 249 -24.03 25.35 -3.06
N GLN A 250 -25.23 24.76 -3.05
CA GLN A 250 -25.44 23.36 -3.44
C GLN A 250 -25.73 23.25 -4.94
N PRO A 251 -25.52 22.07 -5.56
CA PRO A 251 -25.99 21.80 -6.91
C PRO A 251 -27.50 22.06 -7.02
N ARG A 252 -27.91 22.72 -8.10
CA ARG A 252 -29.32 23.07 -8.34
C ARG A 252 -30.17 21.85 -8.66
N ASP A 253 -29.58 20.90 -9.38
CA ASP A 253 -30.21 19.68 -9.80
C ASP A 253 -29.15 18.59 -10.09
N VAL A 254 -29.63 17.45 -10.59
CA VAL A 254 -28.81 16.28 -10.92
C VAL A 254 -27.83 16.58 -12.07
N VAL A 255 -28.22 17.43 -13.03
CA VAL A 255 -27.35 17.80 -14.15
C VAL A 255 -26.20 18.64 -13.63
N ASP A 256 -26.49 19.64 -12.80
CA ASP A 256 -25.51 20.48 -12.10
C ASP A 256 -24.59 19.65 -11.19
N ALA A 257 -25.10 18.60 -10.54
CA ALA A 257 -24.27 17.68 -9.76
C ALA A 257 -23.32 16.85 -10.65
N ARG A 258 -23.76 16.39 -11.83
CA ARG A 258 -22.92 15.65 -12.80
C ARG A 258 -21.83 16.53 -13.41
N LEU A 259 -22.16 17.78 -13.69
CA LEU A 259 -21.28 18.84 -14.17
C LEU A 259 -20.13 19.11 -13.19
N GLU A 260 -20.48 19.41 -11.96
CA GLU A 260 -19.57 20.05 -11.00
C GLU A 260 -18.82 19.05 -10.11
N PHE A 261 -19.32 17.81 -10.02
CA PHE A 261 -18.80 16.75 -9.16
C PHE A 261 -18.59 15.47 -9.99
N PRO A 262 -17.46 15.36 -10.72
CA PRO A 262 -17.22 14.22 -11.59
C PRO A 262 -17.03 12.94 -10.78
N ARG A 263 -17.46 11.81 -11.36
CA ARG A 263 -17.28 10.48 -10.77
C ARG A 263 -15.81 10.11 -10.67
N LEU A 264 -15.50 9.21 -9.74
CA LEU A 264 -14.15 8.65 -9.58
C LEU A 264 -14.04 7.34 -10.34
N GLY A 265 -12.95 7.16 -11.09
CA GLY A 265 -12.65 5.90 -11.74
C GLY A 265 -12.05 4.93 -10.72
N ILE A 266 -12.75 3.84 -10.40
CA ILE A 266 -12.25 2.84 -9.45
C ILE A 266 -11.79 1.59 -10.20
N VAL A 267 -10.53 1.21 -9.99
CA VAL A 267 -9.98 -0.10 -10.33
C VAL A 267 -9.90 -0.91 -9.03
N PRO A 268 -10.70 -1.99 -8.88
CA PRO A 268 -10.66 -2.82 -7.68
C PRO A 268 -9.35 -3.63 -7.63
N VAL A 269 -9.11 -4.31 -6.51
CA VAL A 269 -8.10 -5.38 -6.47
C VAL A 269 -8.53 -6.47 -7.44
N LEU A 270 -7.64 -6.88 -8.33
CA LEU A 270 -7.91 -7.84 -9.39
C LEU A 270 -7.27 -9.19 -9.07
N SER A 271 -8.00 -10.26 -9.38
CA SER A 271 -7.52 -11.63 -9.28
C SER A 271 -7.42 -12.28 -10.66
N PRO A 272 -6.72 -13.42 -10.78
CA PRO A 272 -6.85 -14.30 -11.93
C PRO A 272 -8.32 -14.62 -12.25
N LEU A 273 -8.57 -14.95 -13.51
CA LEU A 273 -9.91 -15.17 -14.03
C LEU A 273 -10.47 -16.52 -13.56
N GLU A 274 -11.80 -16.64 -13.54
CA GLU A 274 -12.46 -17.92 -13.33
C GLU A 274 -12.33 -18.80 -14.58
N GLN A 275 -12.30 -20.12 -14.38
CA GLN A 275 -12.19 -21.10 -15.48
C GLN A 275 -13.31 -20.93 -16.50
N THR A 276 -14.53 -20.72 -16.02
CA THR A 276 -15.72 -20.51 -16.84
C THR A 276 -16.44 -19.25 -16.37
N GLU A 277 -17.11 -18.58 -17.31
CA GLU A 277 -17.90 -17.40 -17.03
C GLU A 277 -19.22 -17.47 -17.78
N THR A 278 -20.33 -17.54 -17.03
CA THR A 278 -21.67 -17.58 -17.62
C THR A 278 -22.07 -16.20 -18.14
N VAL A 279 -22.97 -16.15 -19.12
CA VAL A 279 -23.51 -14.88 -19.62
C VAL A 279 -24.38 -14.23 -18.54
N LEU A 280 -24.00 -13.02 -18.14
CA LEU A 280 -24.68 -12.24 -17.10
C LEU A 280 -25.48 -11.10 -17.71
N SER A 281 -26.44 -10.57 -16.93
CA SER A 281 -27.17 -9.37 -17.35
C SER A 281 -26.25 -8.15 -17.36
N GLU A 282 -26.51 -7.24 -18.30
CA GLU A 282 -25.69 -6.04 -18.45
C GLU A 282 -25.69 -5.16 -17.18
N GLU A 283 -26.86 -5.04 -16.55
CA GLU A 283 -27.04 -4.31 -15.29
C GLU A 283 -26.19 -4.89 -14.15
N TYR A 284 -26.16 -6.22 -14.02
CA TYR A 284 -25.41 -6.89 -12.97
C TYR A 284 -23.89 -6.68 -13.12
N VAL A 285 -23.38 -6.81 -14.34
CA VAL A 285 -21.96 -6.60 -14.65
C VAL A 285 -21.57 -5.13 -14.41
N ARG A 286 -22.37 -4.17 -14.90
CA ARG A 286 -22.12 -2.73 -14.70
C ARG A 286 -22.12 -2.34 -13.22
N ARG A 287 -23.03 -2.88 -12.41
CA ARG A 287 -23.08 -2.61 -10.96
C ARG A 287 -21.83 -3.10 -10.24
N ASN A 288 -21.22 -4.18 -10.73
CA ASN A 288 -20.10 -4.88 -10.09
C ASN A 288 -18.71 -4.57 -10.67
N VAL A 289 -18.61 -3.78 -11.74
CA VAL A 289 -17.34 -3.50 -12.45
C VAL A 289 -16.28 -2.81 -11.57
N SER A 290 -16.69 -2.11 -10.51
CA SER A 290 -15.79 -1.41 -9.59
C SER A 290 -15.60 -2.16 -8.26
N THR A 291 -16.14 -3.37 -8.15
CA THR A 291 -16.10 -4.19 -6.92
C THR A 291 -15.14 -5.37 -7.08
N ARG A 292 -14.92 -6.13 -6.01
CA ARG A 292 -14.10 -7.35 -6.05
C ARG A 292 -14.63 -8.44 -6.99
N LEU A 293 -15.90 -8.35 -7.41
CA LEU A 293 -16.48 -9.28 -8.38
C LEU A 293 -16.06 -8.96 -9.82
N SER A 294 -15.38 -7.84 -10.07
CA SER A 294 -14.97 -7.44 -11.42
C SER A 294 -14.21 -8.55 -12.17
N SER A 295 -13.25 -9.20 -11.51
CA SER A 295 -12.44 -10.27 -12.12
C SER A 295 -13.24 -11.50 -12.51
N ARG A 296 -14.36 -11.76 -11.84
CA ARG A 296 -15.27 -12.88 -12.15
C ARG A 296 -16.17 -12.58 -13.36
N HIS A 297 -16.19 -11.33 -13.81
CA HIS A 297 -17.08 -10.85 -14.87
C HIS A 297 -16.31 -10.26 -16.06
N PHE A 298 -15.02 -10.59 -16.21
CA PHE A 298 -14.16 -9.94 -17.21
C PHE A 298 -14.59 -10.27 -18.64
N ARG A 299 -14.96 -11.51 -18.94
CA ARG A 299 -15.41 -11.86 -20.30
C ARG A 299 -16.74 -11.19 -20.63
N ASN A 300 -17.67 -11.10 -19.68
CA ASN A 300 -18.90 -10.32 -19.82
C ASN A 300 -18.63 -8.82 -20.05
N GLN A 301 -17.63 -8.26 -19.38
CA GLN A 301 -17.21 -6.87 -19.58
C GLN A 301 -16.72 -6.64 -21.02
N LEU A 302 -15.97 -7.59 -21.58
CA LEU A 302 -15.56 -7.56 -22.97
C LEU A 302 -16.73 -7.71 -23.94
N VAL A 303 -17.72 -8.55 -23.64
CA VAL A 303 -18.95 -8.67 -24.45
C VAL A 303 -19.70 -7.34 -24.49
N GLN A 304 -19.76 -6.61 -23.38
CA GLN A 304 -20.37 -5.27 -23.35
C GLN A 304 -19.57 -4.26 -24.17
N LEU A 305 -18.25 -4.34 -24.11
CA LEU A 305 -17.37 -3.49 -24.90
C LEU A 305 -17.53 -3.74 -26.41
N GLU A 306 -17.65 -5.01 -26.80
CA GLU A 306 -17.91 -5.41 -28.18
C GLU A 306 -19.27 -4.90 -28.66
N ARG A 307 -20.34 -5.06 -27.86
CA ARG A 307 -21.67 -4.50 -28.17
C ARG A 307 -21.67 -2.97 -28.28
N ALA A 308 -20.78 -2.30 -27.56
CA ALA A 308 -20.58 -0.86 -27.63
C ALA A 308 -19.62 -0.42 -28.75
N ASN A 309 -19.19 -1.33 -29.64
CA ASN A 309 -18.22 -1.10 -30.72
C ASN A 309 -16.85 -0.58 -30.25
N GLY A 310 -16.44 -0.88 -29.01
CA GLY A 310 -15.15 -0.45 -28.43
C GLY A 310 -14.04 -1.49 -28.51
N MET A 311 -14.32 -2.70 -29.03
CA MET A 311 -13.39 -3.82 -29.00
C MET A 311 -12.11 -3.57 -29.81
N GLU A 312 -12.21 -3.01 -31.02
CA GLU A 312 -11.04 -2.77 -31.88
C GLU A 312 -10.08 -1.75 -31.26
N GLU A 313 -10.60 -0.64 -30.75
CA GLU A 313 -9.80 0.35 -30.02
C GLU A 313 -9.11 -0.26 -28.80
N PHE A 314 -9.79 -1.19 -28.12
CA PHE A 314 -9.20 -1.91 -26.98
C PHE A 314 -8.12 -2.89 -27.41
N LYS A 315 -8.27 -3.61 -28.52
CA LYS A 315 -7.23 -4.49 -29.09
C LYS A 315 -5.96 -3.71 -29.44
N GLU A 316 -6.11 -2.54 -30.04
CA GLU A 316 -4.99 -1.63 -30.33
C GLU A 316 -4.29 -1.18 -29.04
N PHE A 317 -5.08 -0.76 -28.05
CA PHE A 317 -4.57 -0.37 -26.74
C PHE A 317 -3.81 -1.52 -26.05
N VAL A 318 -4.34 -2.74 -26.07
CA VAL A 318 -3.67 -3.93 -25.53
C VAL A 318 -2.36 -4.21 -26.25
N THR A 319 -2.35 -4.13 -27.57
CA THR A 319 -1.15 -4.38 -28.39
C THR A 319 -0.01 -3.41 -28.05
N SER A 320 -0.33 -2.15 -27.72
CA SER A 320 0.67 -1.15 -27.33
C SER A 320 1.32 -1.43 -25.96
N TRP A 321 0.63 -2.08 -25.03
CA TRP A 321 1.09 -2.32 -23.65
C TRP A 321 1.44 -3.78 -23.34
N LEU A 322 1.06 -4.70 -24.21
CA LEU A 322 1.39 -6.13 -24.13
C LEU A 322 1.83 -6.63 -25.51
N PRO A 323 2.99 -6.17 -26.01
CA PRO A 323 3.51 -6.60 -27.30
C PRO A 323 3.73 -8.12 -27.29
N GLY A 324 3.14 -8.78 -28.27
CA GLY A 324 3.21 -10.23 -28.42
C GLY A 324 2.02 -11.00 -27.83
N VAL A 325 0.95 -10.35 -27.38
CA VAL A 325 -0.35 -10.99 -27.12
C VAL A 325 -1.42 -10.26 -27.93
N MET A 326 -2.21 -11.01 -28.70
CA MET A 326 -3.32 -10.48 -29.49
C MET A 326 -4.62 -11.12 -29.04
N ILE A 327 -5.65 -10.32 -28.78
CA ILE A 327 -7.01 -10.81 -28.59
C ILE A 327 -7.57 -11.22 -29.96
N ARG A 328 -8.04 -12.47 -30.08
CA ARG A 328 -8.56 -13.03 -31.33
C ARG A 328 -10.08 -13.07 -31.33
N GLU A 329 -10.64 -13.94 -30.51
CA GLU A 329 -12.05 -14.29 -30.53
C GLU A 329 -12.64 -14.17 -29.12
N LEU A 330 -13.89 -13.71 -29.05
CA LEU A 330 -14.71 -13.69 -27.86
C LEU A 330 -15.98 -14.45 -28.21
N GLU A 331 -16.10 -15.68 -27.73
CA GLU A 331 -17.15 -16.60 -28.16
C GLU A 331 -18.14 -16.84 -27.03
N THR A 332 -19.42 -16.95 -27.39
CA THR A 332 -20.47 -17.42 -26.46
C THR A 332 -20.96 -18.78 -26.95
N TYR A 333 -20.95 -19.77 -26.07
CA TYR A 333 -21.35 -21.14 -26.39
C TYR A 333 -22.28 -21.71 -25.32
N GLU A 334 -23.07 -22.72 -25.67
CA GLU A 334 -23.89 -23.46 -24.71
C GLU A 334 -23.04 -24.56 -24.06
N SER A 335 -22.90 -24.51 -22.74
CA SER A 335 -22.16 -25.51 -21.97
C SER A 335 -22.91 -26.84 -21.90
N ALA A 336 -22.21 -27.91 -21.48
CA ALA A 336 -22.81 -29.23 -21.27
C ALA A 336 -23.96 -29.23 -20.23
N GLU A 337 -24.02 -28.21 -19.37
CA GLU A 337 -25.05 -28.03 -18.35
C GLU A 337 -26.25 -27.19 -18.84
N GLY A 338 -26.25 -26.77 -20.12
CA GLY A 338 -27.31 -25.95 -20.73
C GLY A 338 -27.21 -24.45 -20.39
N GLU A 339 -26.13 -24.02 -19.75
CA GLU A 339 -25.85 -22.61 -19.46
C GLU A 339 -24.97 -21.99 -20.55
N TYR A 340 -25.27 -20.77 -20.98
CA TYR A 340 -24.42 -20.04 -21.92
C TYR A 340 -23.18 -19.52 -21.21
N SER A 341 -22.01 -19.87 -21.73
CA SER A 341 -20.68 -19.50 -21.23
C SER A 341 -19.92 -18.67 -22.25
N ILE A 342 -18.91 -17.94 -21.79
CA ILE A 342 -18.09 -17.05 -22.61
C ILE A 342 -16.63 -17.49 -22.53
N ASP A 343 -15.96 -17.60 -23.68
CA ASP A 343 -14.53 -17.85 -23.80
C ASP A 343 -13.83 -16.67 -24.48
N LEU A 344 -12.60 -16.36 -24.03
CA LEU A 344 -11.75 -15.34 -24.63
C LEU A 344 -10.47 -15.99 -25.14
N PHE A 345 -10.24 -15.93 -26.45
CA PHE A 345 -9.06 -16.50 -27.09
C PHE A 345 -7.98 -15.45 -27.35
N LEU A 346 -6.78 -15.75 -26.87
CA LEU A 346 -5.57 -14.97 -27.07
C LEU A 346 -4.57 -15.72 -27.95
N GLN A 347 -3.80 -14.99 -28.75
CA GLN A 347 -2.67 -15.56 -29.48
C GLN A 347 -1.37 -14.87 -29.07
N GLU A 348 -0.42 -15.69 -28.60
CA GLU A 348 0.93 -15.26 -28.24
C GLU A 348 1.84 -15.19 -29.47
N ALA A 349 2.83 -14.30 -29.47
CA ALA A 349 3.84 -14.20 -30.51
C ALA A 349 4.62 -15.52 -30.63
N GLY A 350 4.72 -16.03 -31.86
CA GLY A 350 5.32 -17.35 -32.13
C GLY A 350 4.37 -18.54 -31.89
N GLY A 351 3.21 -18.31 -31.27
CA GLY A 351 2.15 -19.29 -31.11
C GLY A 351 1.39 -19.52 -32.42
N ARG A 352 1.21 -20.79 -32.81
CA ARG A 352 0.48 -21.16 -34.04
C ARG A 352 -1.03 -21.17 -33.88
N VAL A 353 -1.54 -21.29 -32.64
CA VAL A 353 -2.96 -21.45 -32.34
C VAL A 353 -3.38 -20.47 -31.24
N PRO A 354 -4.60 -19.89 -31.32
CA PRO A 354 -5.21 -19.20 -30.20
C PRO A 354 -5.43 -20.15 -29.01
N LYS A 355 -5.34 -19.61 -27.81
CA LYS A 355 -5.54 -20.31 -26.54
C LYS A 355 -6.51 -19.51 -25.69
N GLU A 356 -7.34 -20.18 -24.90
CA GLU A 356 -8.21 -19.50 -23.96
C GLU A 356 -7.37 -18.72 -22.92
N VAL A 357 -7.84 -17.54 -22.51
CA VAL A 357 -7.11 -16.62 -21.62
C VAL A 357 -6.70 -17.25 -20.29
N ILE A 358 -7.44 -18.23 -19.78
CA ILE A 358 -7.14 -18.96 -18.54
C ILE A 358 -5.84 -19.75 -18.64
N TRP A 359 -5.39 -20.10 -19.85
CA TRP A 359 -4.11 -20.77 -20.08
C TRP A 359 -2.94 -19.80 -20.18
N ALA A 360 -3.19 -18.49 -20.23
CA ALA A 360 -2.16 -17.50 -20.03
C ALA A 360 -1.77 -17.45 -18.55
N GLY A 361 -0.52 -17.09 -18.25
CA GLY A 361 -0.08 -16.92 -16.86
C GLY A 361 -0.88 -15.84 -16.13
N ASP A 362 -1.12 -16.01 -14.83
CA ASP A 362 -1.90 -15.12 -13.96
C ASP A 362 -1.57 -13.62 -14.16
N GLY A 363 -0.29 -13.30 -14.32
CA GLY A 363 0.16 -11.93 -14.56
C GLY A 363 -0.38 -11.32 -15.86
N ILE A 364 -0.50 -12.10 -16.94
CA ILE A 364 -1.10 -11.65 -18.21
C ILE A 364 -2.61 -11.45 -18.03
N GLN A 365 -3.28 -12.38 -17.35
CA GLN A 365 -4.72 -12.29 -17.10
C GLN A 365 -5.09 -11.03 -16.31
N VAL A 366 -4.34 -10.75 -15.23
CA VAL A 366 -4.54 -9.54 -14.43
C VAL A 366 -4.14 -8.28 -15.19
N TRP A 367 -3.07 -8.34 -15.99
CA TRP A 367 -2.65 -7.21 -16.83
C TRP A 367 -3.73 -6.80 -17.84
N LEU A 368 -4.36 -7.77 -18.51
CA LEU A 368 -5.47 -7.49 -19.44
C LEU A 368 -6.67 -6.83 -18.76
N GLN A 369 -6.99 -7.25 -17.52
CA GLN A 369 -8.03 -6.62 -16.71
C GLN A 369 -7.66 -5.18 -16.34
N ILE A 370 -6.40 -4.91 -15.97
CA ILE A 370 -5.92 -3.54 -15.71
C ILE A 370 -6.05 -2.68 -16.97
N LEU A 371 -5.61 -3.18 -18.12
CA LEU A 371 -5.72 -2.48 -19.40
C LEU A 371 -7.18 -2.18 -19.74
N TYR A 372 -8.10 -3.13 -19.56
CA TYR A 372 -9.53 -2.91 -19.75
C TYR A 372 -10.06 -1.80 -18.84
N HIS A 373 -9.70 -1.84 -17.55
CA HIS A 373 -10.14 -0.84 -16.60
C HIS A 373 -9.57 0.55 -16.87
N LEU A 374 -8.32 0.67 -17.30
CA LEU A 374 -7.76 1.96 -17.69
C LEU A 374 -8.37 2.46 -19.00
N HIS A 375 -8.59 1.58 -19.96
CA HIS A 375 -9.23 1.89 -21.24
C HIS A 375 -10.66 2.42 -21.07
N ARG A 376 -11.49 1.74 -20.26
CA ARG A 376 -12.89 2.16 -20.00
C ARG A 376 -12.98 3.45 -19.20
N LEU A 377 -11.95 3.76 -18.41
CA LEU A 377 -11.89 4.95 -17.54
C LEU A 377 -11.22 6.14 -18.24
N ARG A 378 -10.89 6.02 -19.53
CA ARG A 378 -10.43 7.17 -20.33
C ARG A 378 -11.49 8.27 -20.29
N GLY A 379 -11.07 9.50 -19.99
CA GLY A 379 -11.94 10.66 -19.79
C GLY A 379 -12.36 10.91 -18.34
N TYR A 380 -12.06 10.02 -17.39
CA TYR A 380 -12.24 10.31 -15.97
C TYR A 380 -11.16 11.28 -15.49
N GLY A 381 -11.52 12.28 -14.69
CA GLY A 381 -10.54 13.23 -14.13
C GLY A 381 -9.62 12.61 -13.09
N THR A 382 -10.11 11.62 -12.34
CA THR A 382 -9.31 10.88 -11.35
C THR A 382 -9.58 9.38 -11.45
N VAL A 383 -8.51 8.58 -11.47
CA VAL A 383 -8.52 7.12 -11.47
C VAL A 383 -7.78 6.60 -10.24
N ILE A 384 -8.33 5.59 -9.60
CA ILE A 384 -7.87 5.07 -8.31
C ILE A 384 -7.61 3.58 -8.45
N LEU A 385 -6.41 3.15 -8.10
CA LEU A 385 -5.97 1.75 -8.18
C LEU A 385 -5.59 1.23 -6.80
N ASP A 386 -6.16 0.06 -6.44
CA ASP A 386 -5.92 -0.63 -5.18
C ASP A 386 -5.13 -1.90 -5.43
N GLU A 387 -3.89 -1.96 -4.93
CA GLU A 387 -3.00 -3.12 -5.02
C GLU A 387 -2.91 -3.75 -6.43
N PRO A 388 -2.59 -2.97 -7.48
CA PRO A 388 -2.53 -3.49 -8.84
C PRO A 388 -1.33 -4.44 -9.07
N ASP A 389 -0.42 -4.56 -8.09
CA ASP A 389 0.85 -5.29 -8.21
C ASP A 389 0.82 -6.77 -7.84
N VAL A 390 -0.23 -7.26 -7.17
CA VAL A 390 -0.24 -8.57 -6.48
C VAL A 390 0.20 -9.74 -7.38
N TYR A 391 -0.22 -9.74 -8.65
CA TYR A 391 0.08 -10.81 -9.61
C TYR A 391 1.04 -10.37 -10.73
N LEU A 392 1.53 -9.13 -10.69
CA LEU A 392 2.41 -8.60 -11.73
C LEU A 392 3.87 -8.87 -11.40
N HIS A 393 4.65 -9.33 -12.37
CA HIS A 393 6.12 -9.38 -12.24
C HIS A 393 6.73 -7.97 -12.40
N ALA A 394 7.98 -7.80 -11.98
CA ALA A 394 8.67 -6.50 -11.96
C ALA A 394 8.58 -5.71 -13.27
N ASP A 395 8.70 -6.36 -14.43
CA ASP A 395 8.61 -5.68 -15.73
C ASP A 395 7.20 -5.13 -16.02
N LEU A 396 6.14 -5.87 -15.69
CA LEU A 396 4.75 -5.40 -15.83
C LEU A 396 4.44 -4.31 -14.81
N GLN A 397 5.01 -4.40 -13.60
CA GLN A 397 4.89 -3.35 -12.59
C GLN A 397 5.52 -2.03 -13.05
N ARG A 398 6.67 -2.06 -13.73
CA ARG A 398 7.28 -0.86 -14.33
C ARG A 398 6.44 -0.30 -15.49
N ARG A 399 5.98 -1.17 -16.38
CA ARG A 399 5.06 -0.76 -17.47
C ARG A 399 3.77 -0.16 -16.94
N LEU A 400 3.27 -0.60 -15.79
CA LEU A 400 2.11 0.01 -15.13
C LEU A 400 2.36 1.48 -14.80
N VAL A 401 3.51 1.81 -14.22
CA VAL A 401 3.84 3.19 -13.89
C VAL A 401 3.88 4.05 -15.16
N GLN A 402 4.58 3.58 -16.19
CA GLN A 402 4.66 4.26 -17.49
C GLN A 402 3.27 4.47 -18.12
N LEU A 403 2.40 3.46 -18.02
CA LEU A 403 1.03 3.54 -18.50
C LEU A 403 0.24 4.60 -17.73
N LEU A 404 0.31 4.59 -16.41
CA LEU A 404 -0.42 5.55 -15.56
C LEU A 404 0.06 6.98 -15.79
N GLU A 405 1.36 7.20 -15.98
CA GLU A 405 1.93 8.50 -16.35
C GLU A 405 1.50 8.98 -17.73
N SER A 406 1.29 8.07 -18.68
CA SER A 406 0.81 8.42 -20.02
C SER A 406 -0.66 8.84 -20.04
N THR A 407 -1.41 8.64 -18.96
CA THR A 407 -2.81 9.03 -18.88
C THR A 407 -2.97 10.51 -18.54
N GLU A 408 -4.00 11.16 -19.11
CA GLU A 408 -4.37 12.55 -18.76
C GLU A 408 -5.09 12.65 -17.39
N SER A 409 -5.42 11.50 -16.78
CA SER A 409 -6.13 11.40 -15.52
C SER A 409 -5.18 11.57 -14.33
N GLN A 410 -5.67 12.17 -13.24
CA GLN A 410 -4.99 12.05 -11.96
C GLN A 410 -5.07 10.60 -11.47
N THR A 411 -3.94 9.91 -11.33
CA THR A 411 -3.92 8.53 -10.83
C THR A 411 -3.56 8.51 -9.35
N ILE A 412 -4.36 7.86 -8.50
CA ILE A 412 -4.04 7.61 -7.08
C ILE A 412 -3.90 6.11 -6.89
N VAL A 413 -2.68 5.65 -6.61
CA VAL A 413 -2.36 4.22 -6.48
C VAL A 413 -1.96 3.92 -5.05
N ALA A 414 -2.52 2.88 -4.45
CA ALA A 414 -1.89 2.23 -3.29
C ALA A 414 -1.25 0.92 -3.74
N THR A 415 0.01 0.73 -3.38
CA THR A 415 0.77 -0.45 -3.74
C THR A 415 1.57 -0.96 -2.56
N HIS A 416 1.81 -2.28 -2.55
CA HIS A 416 2.79 -2.89 -1.69
C HIS A 416 4.11 -3.17 -2.42
N SER A 417 4.23 -2.94 -3.73
CA SER A 417 5.45 -3.24 -4.49
C SER A 417 6.53 -2.18 -4.32
N ALA A 418 7.74 -2.63 -3.98
CA ALA A 418 8.92 -1.76 -4.00
C ALA A 418 9.35 -1.38 -5.42
N GLU A 419 9.05 -2.20 -6.44
CA GLU A 419 9.38 -1.87 -7.83
C GLU A 419 8.49 -0.74 -8.33
N ILE A 420 7.18 -0.77 -8.05
CA ILE A 420 6.28 0.34 -8.38
C ILE A 420 6.75 1.61 -7.68
N VAL A 421 7.01 1.55 -6.38
CA VAL A 421 7.49 2.71 -5.62
C VAL A 421 8.82 3.26 -6.13
N ALA A 422 9.72 2.38 -6.60
CA ALA A 422 11.01 2.79 -7.14
C ALA A 422 10.92 3.42 -8.53
N GLU A 423 9.90 3.05 -9.32
CA GLU A 423 9.64 3.57 -10.67
C GLU A 423 8.84 4.88 -10.65
N TYR A 424 7.94 5.06 -9.68
CA TYR A 424 7.12 6.26 -9.57
C TYR A 424 7.95 7.55 -9.37
N PRO A 425 7.51 8.69 -9.94
CA PRO A 425 8.13 9.98 -9.67
C PRO A 425 8.03 10.29 -8.18
N ARG A 426 9.16 10.65 -7.58
CA ARG A 426 9.23 10.88 -6.13
C ARG A 426 8.33 12.03 -5.68
N ALA A 427 8.14 13.05 -6.53
CA ALA A 427 7.21 14.15 -6.29
C ALA A 427 5.75 13.70 -6.11
N SER A 428 5.39 12.56 -6.69
CA SER A 428 4.08 11.92 -6.59
C SER A 428 3.98 10.95 -5.41
N MET A 429 5.05 10.71 -4.66
CA MET A 429 4.98 9.83 -3.49
C MET A 429 4.33 10.54 -2.30
N ILE A 430 3.32 9.89 -1.71
CA ILE A 430 2.69 10.34 -0.48
C ILE A 430 2.83 9.24 0.55
N TRP A 431 3.57 9.53 1.63
CA TRP A 431 3.69 8.62 2.75
C TRP A 431 2.48 8.75 3.69
N ILE A 432 1.89 7.61 4.02
CA ILE A 432 0.71 7.47 4.88
C ILE A 432 1.13 6.78 6.16
N ASP A 433 0.68 7.34 7.29
CA ASP A 433 0.85 6.78 8.62
C ASP A 433 -0.31 7.22 9.52
N LYS A 434 -0.95 6.25 10.17
CA LYS A 434 -2.06 6.46 11.09
C LYS A 434 -1.67 7.13 12.41
N SER A 435 -0.38 7.15 12.76
CA SER A 435 0.12 7.91 13.92
C SER A 435 0.11 9.43 13.66
N ARG A 436 0.08 9.84 12.38
CA ARG A 436 0.16 11.24 11.96
C ARG A 436 -1.21 11.80 11.63
N LYS A 437 -1.32 13.13 11.78
CA LYS A 437 -2.50 13.89 11.34
C LYS A 437 -2.51 14.18 9.84
N ARG A 438 -1.38 14.06 9.17
CA ARG A 438 -1.23 14.42 7.75
C ARG A 438 -0.33 13.43 7.00
N GLY A 439 -0.70 13.15 5.75
CA GLY A 439 0.20 12.49 4.80
C GLY A 439 1.38 13.40 4.45
N ILE A 440 2.54 12.80 4.18
CA ILE A 440 3.78 13.53 3.85
C ILE A 440 4.01 13.42 2.34
N SER A 441 4.02 14.55 1.64
CA SER A 441 4.39 14.64 0.23
C SER A 441 5.86 15.07 0.10
N ILE A 442 6.57 14.47 -0.85
CA ILE A 442 7.98 14.72 -1.12
C ILE A 442 8.07 15.80 -2.21
N LYS A 443 8.66 16.97 -1.92
CA LYS A 443 8.51 18.16 -2.78
C LYS A 443 9.76 18.58 -3.57
N ASN A 444 10.95 18.03 -3.30
CA ASN A 444 12.19 18.64 -3.78
C ASN A 444 12.91 17.79 -4.86
N GLU A 445 12.76 18.19 -6.12
CA GLU A 445 13.16 17.45 -7.32
C GLU A 445 14.63 17.70 -7.75
N ALA A 446 15.15 18.90 -7.53
CA ALA A 446 16.39 19.41 -8.16
C ALA A 446 17.72 18.74 -7.73
N LEU A 447 17.76 18.05 -6.57
CA LEU A 447 18.96 17.36 -6.09
C LEU A 447 18.92 15.84 -6.38
N LEU A 448 17.73 15.33 -6.74
CA LEU A 448 17.46 13.89 -6.91
C LEU A 448 18.06 13.34 -8.20
N ASP A 449 18.11 14.14 -9.27
CA ASP A 449 18.71 13.77 -10.56
C ASP A 449 20.23 13.61 -10.47
N LYS A 450 20.88 14.35 -9.56
CA LYS A 450 22.32 14.19 -9.30
C LYS A 450 22.61 12.87 -8.58
N LEU A 451 21.74 12.45 -7.67
CA LEU A 451 21.91 11.23 -6.86
C LEU A 451 21.57 9.96 -7.63
N THR A 452 20.52 9.96 -8.45
CA THR A 452 20.17 8.82 -9.33
C THR A 452 21.27 8.53 -10.35
N GLY A 453 21.90 9.59 -10.90
CA GLY A 453 23.06 9.46 -11.80
C GLY A 453 24.29 8.83 -11.15
N THR A 454 24.53 9.06 -9.85
CA THR A 454 25.69 8.51 -9.11
C THR A 454 25.44 7.18 -8.40
N LEU A 455 24.20 6.87 -7.98
CA LEU A 455 23.92 5.77 -7.04
C LEU A 455 23.18 4.57 -7.67
N GLY A 456 22.67 4.73 -8.89
CA GLY A 456 22.03 3.67 -9.66
C GLY A 456 20.66 3.22 -9.15
N SER A 457 19.98 2.39 -9.94
CA SER A 457 18.61 1.89 -9.67
C SER A 457 18.51 0.99 -8.43
N SER A 458 19.60 0.31 -8.05
CA SER A 458 19.61 -0.59 -6.89
C SER A 458 19.42 0.14 -5.55
N PHE A 459 19.86 1.40 -5.47
CA PHE A 459 19.67 2.25 -4.30
C PHE A 459 18.23 2.75 -4.19
N ASN A 460 17.60 3.10 -5.31
CA ASN A 460 16.18 3.49 -5.34
C ASN A 460 15.28 2.40 -4.77
N LEU A 461 15.51 1.14 -5.16
CA LEU A 461 14.75 0.00 -4.65
C LEU A 461 14.95 -0.21 -3.14
N LYS A 462 16.17 0.02 -2.63
CA LYS A 462 16.47 -0.07 -1.19
C LYS A 462 15.75 1.02 -0.39
N ILE A 463 15.72 2.25 -0.89
CA ILE A 463 14.98 3.34 -0.27
C ILE A 463 13.45 3.13 -0.37
N ALA A 464 12.95 2.64 -1.50
CA ALA A 464 11.55 2.24 -1.65
C ALA A 464 11.15 1.15 -0.64
N LYS A 465 12.03 0.18 -0.39
CA LYS A 465 11.86 -0.80 0.69
C LYS A 465 11.85 -0.14 2.07
N ALA A 466 12.72 0.85 2.30
CA ALA A 466 12.77 1.61 3.55
C ALA A 466 11.48 2.41 3.83
N MET A 467 10.87 3.01 2.83
CA MET A 467 9.59 3.73 2.96
C MET A 467 8.41 2.85 3.40
N ARG A 468 8.53 1.53 3.23
CA ARG A 468 7.57 0.53 3.72
C ARG A 468 7.92 -0.04 5.09
N SER A 469 9.08 0.32 5.65
CA SER A 469 9.52 -0.10 6.98
C SER A 469 9.31 1.01 8.00
N LYS A 470 9.29 0.65 9.29
CA LYS A 470 9.21 1.61 10.39
C LYS A 470 10.58 2.23 10.68
N VAL A 471 11.62 1.40 10.54
CA VAL A 471 13.00 1.74 10.85
C VAL A 471 13.90 1.49 9.65
N LEU A 472 14.74 2.46 9.30
CA LEU A 472 15.84 2.30 8.37
C LEU A 472 17.13 2.13 9.17
N LEU A 473 17.80 0.99 9.02
CA LEU A 473 19.11 0.74 9.60
C LEU A 473 20.17 0.75 8.49
N MET A 474 21.12 1.66 8.61
CA MET A 474 22.25 1.76 7.70
C MET A 474 23.49 1.18 8.37
N VAL A 475 24.20 0.30 7.67
CA VAL A 475 25.38 -0.41 8.19
C VAL A 475 26.49 -0.42 7.15
N GLU A 476 27.74 -0.53 7.57
CA GLU A 476 28.86 -0.65 6.65
C GLU A 476 28.97 -2.09 6.08
N GLY A 477 29.34 -2.19 4.80
CA GLY A 477 29.62 -3.46 4.12
C GLY A 477 28.63 -4.60 4.39
N LYS A 478 29.14 -5.68 5.01
CA LYS A 478 28.41 -6.94 5.29
C LYS A 478 28.03 -7.11 6.76
N ASP A 479 28.11 -6.04 7.55
CA ASP A 479 27.97 -6.06 9.01
C ASP A 479 26.66 -6.67 9.50
N MET A 480 25.59 -6.52 8.72
CA MET A 480 24.28 -7.07 9.08
C MET A 480 24.31 -8.59 9.32
N GLN A 481 25.22 -9.33 8.68
CA GLN A 481 25.35 -10.77 8.93
C GLN A 481 25.83 -11.06 10.36
N ILE A 482 26.77 -10.25 10.86
CA ILE A 482 27.29 -10.34 12.23
C ILE A 482 26.24 -9.80 13.20
N LEU A 483 25.70 -8.60 12.94
CA LEU A 483 24.68 -7.98 13.79
C LEU A 483 23.48 -8.90 14.01
N ARG A 484 23.03 -9.61 12.97
CA ARG A 484 21.94 -10.60 13.09
C ARG A 484 22.24 -11.66 14.15
N ARG A 485 23.46 -12.19 14.19
CA ARG A 485 23.87 -13.22 15.17
C ARG A 485 23.90 -12.66 16.59
N LEU A 486 24.45 -11.47 16.74
CA LEU A 486 24.49 -10.78 18.04
C LEU A 486 23.07 -10.44 18.54
N SER A 487 22.20 -9.98 17.65
CA SER A 487 20.78 -9.73 17.98
C SER A 487 20.05 -10.98 18.45
N GLN A 488 20.34 -12.15 17.86
CA GLN A 488 19.79 -13.44 18.34
C GLN A 488 20.22 -13.73 19.78
N ALA A 489 21.50 -13.55 20.11
CA ALA A 489 22.01 -13.75 21.47
C ALA A 489 21.42 -12.75 22.50
N LEU A 490 21.02 -11.56 22.04
CA LEU A 490 20.36 -10.54 22.87
C LEU A 490 18.85 -10.71 22.99
N ASN A 491 18.24 -11.69 22.32
CA ASN A 491 16.78 -11.81 22.12
C ASN A 491 16.15 -10.58 21.43
N ALA A 492 16.93 -9.84 20.64
CA ALA A 492 16.45 -8.76 19.77
C ALA A 492 15.91 -9.37 18.46
N ASN A 493 14.73 -10.00 18.56
CA ASN A 493 14.16 -10.82 17.50
C ASN A 493 13.76 -10.01 16.26
N ARG A 494 13.26 -8.78 16.44
CA ARG A 494 12.82 -7.94 15.30
C ARG A 494 14.03 -7.52 14.48
N LEU A 495 15.11 -7.08 15.12
CA LEU A 495 16.36 -6.76 14.44
C LEU A 495 16.99 -7.99 13.76
N ALA A 496 17.02 -9.13 14.44
CA ALA A 496 17.56 -10.37 13.86
C ALA A 496 16.81 -10.81 12.59
N LYS A 497 15.47 -10.72 12.61
CA LYS A 497 14.60 -11.10 11.49
C LYS A 497 14.32 -9.95 10.51
N GLN A 498 14.76 -8.74 10.83
CA GLN A 498 14.43 -7.51 10.09
C GLN A 498 12.92 -7.24 10.00
N GLU A 499 12.18 -7.57 11.06
CA GLU A 499 10.75 -7.30 11.16
C GLU A 499 10.52 -5.79 11.37
N GLY A 500 9.95 -5.13 10.37
CA GLY A 500 9.72 -3.67 10.41
C GLY A 500 10.98 -2.82 10.22
N ILE A 501 12.13 -3.45 9.93
CA ILE A 501 13.43 -2.79 9.74
C ILE A 501 13.91 -3.02 8.31
N SER A 502 14.22 -1.97 7.57
CA SER A 502 14.92 -2.06 6.28
C SER A 502 16.40 -1.80 6.48
N VAL A 503 17.25 -2.68 5.95
CA VAL A 503 18.70 -2.54 6.07
C VAL A 503 19.30 -2.06 4.75
N VAL A 504 20.08 -0.98 4.79
CA VAL A 504 20.75 -0.41 3.62
C VAL A 504 22.26 -0.38 3.86
N PRO A 505 23.06 -1.13 3.08
CA PRO A 505 24.51 -1.09 3.22
C PRO A 505 25.07 0.21 2.65
N LEU A 506 26.00 0.81 3.39
CA LEU A 506 26.74 2.02 3.05
C LEU A 506 27.99 1.69 2.22
N GLU A 507 27.83 1.05 1.06
CA GLU A 507 28.97 0.73 0.19
C GLU A 507 29.56 2.00 -0.41
N GLY A 508 30.76 2.41 0.04
CA GLY A 508 31.45 3.61 -0.43
C GLY A 508 30.98 4.93 0.20
N TYR A 509 30.00 4.92 1.11
CA TYR A 509 29.46 6.13 1.76
C TYR A 509 30.26 6.60 2.99
N SER A 510 31.35 5.91 3.34
CA SER A 510 32.20 6.23 4.49
C SER A 510 33.14 7.44 4.26
N ASN A 511 33.15 8.00 3.04
CA ASN A 511 33.84 9.26 2.71
C ASN A 511 32.97 10.49 2.96
N SER A 512 33.59 11.61 3.34
CA SER A 512 32.93 12.87 3.72
C SER A 512 31.96 13.44 2.67
N GLU A 513 32.22 13.28 1.38
CA GLU A 513 31.36 13.78 0.30
C GLU A 513 30.03 13.00 0.19
N HIS A 514 30.04 11.69 0.42
CA HIS A 514 28.85 10.86 0.36
C HIS A 514 27.97 10.98 1.62
N LEU A 515 28.57 11.33 2.76
CA LEU A 515 27.83 11.61 4.00
C LEU A 515 26.93 12.84 3.87
N ALA A 516 27.27 13.83 3.05
CA ALA A 516 26.42 14.99 2.79
C ALA A 516 25.15 14.60 2.02
N SER A 517 25.30 13.79 0.96
CA SER A 517 24.19 13.22 0.20
C SER A 517 23.28 12.36 1.07
N LEU A 518 23.88 11.55 1.95
CA LEU A 518 23.14 10.72 2.89
C LEU A 518 22.33 11.56 3.88
N LYS A 519 22.96 12.58 4.49
CA LYS A 519 22.29 13.48 5.42
C LYS A 519 21.08 14.16 4.78
N TRP A 520 21.18 14.57 3.53
CA TRP A 520 20.05 15.15 2.81
C TRP A 520 18.89 14.16 2.61
N ILE A 521 19.17 12.92 2.17
CA ILE A 521 18.12 11.88 2.04
C ILE A 521 17.42 11.69 3.40
N LEU A 522 18.20 11.66 4.48
CA LEU A 522 17.64 11.45 5.80
C LEU A 522 16.87 12.68 6.32
N SER A 523 17.32 13.91 6.03
CA SER A 523 16.73 15.17 6.51
C SER A 523 15.51 15.65 5.73
N ASP A 524 15.45 15.35 4.43
CA ASP A 524 14.44 15.92 3.52
C ASP A 524 13.53 14.85 2.92
N PHE A 525 14.04 13.62 2.71
CA PHE A 525 13.27 12.53 2.11
C PHE A 525 12.63 11.61 3.18
N LEU A 526 13.35 11.28 4.25
CA LEU A 526 12.86 10.37 5.31
C LEU A 526 12.47 11.05 6.62
N ASN A 527 12.71 12.36 6.76
CA ASN A 527 12.50 13.05 8.02
C ASN A 527 11.05 12.97 8.48
N GLY A 528 10.87 12.27 9.61
CA GLY A 528 9.58 11.92 10.18
C GLY A 528 8.84 10.77 9.47
N ALA A 529 9.21 10.37 8.26
CA ALA A 529 8.59 9.22 7.61
C ALA A 529 9.12 7.88 8.17
N VAL A 530 10.41 7.80 8.52
CA VAL A 530 11.03 6.55 8.98
C VAL A 530 12.05 6.88 10.07
N GLU A 531 12.09 6.12 11.17
CA GLU A 531 13.16 6.27 12.16
C GLU A 531 14.48 5.76 11.57
N CYS A 532 15.50 6.61 11.54
CA CYS A 532 16.75 6.31 10.85
C CYS A 532 17.89 6.07 11.84
N TYR A 533 18.56 4.94 11.66
CA TYR A 533 19.76 4.55 12.40
C TYR A 533 20.93 4.35 11.45
N VAL A 534 22.10 4.82 11.86
CA VAL A 534 23.34 4.69 11.08
C VAL A 534 24.43 4.14 12.01
N LEU A 535 24.97 2.98 11.66
CA LEU A 535 26.11 2.36 12.34
C LEU A 535 27.35 2.52 11.45
N LEU A 536 28.38 3.16 11.99
CA LEU A 536 29.61 3.48 11.29
C LEU A 536 30.83 2.92 12.02
N ASP A 537 31.83 2.51 11.25
CA ASP A 537 33.14 2.15 11.78
C ASP A 537 33.93 3.41 12.15
N SER A 538 34.76 3.34 13.19
CA SER A 538 35.63 4.46 13.55
C SER A 538 36.74 4.65 12.52
N ASP A 539 37.32 3.58 11.99
CA ASP A 539 38.42 3.62 11.02
C ASP A 539 39.58 4.53 11.43
N TYR A 540 39.94 4.49 12.73
CA TYR A 540 40.97 5.31 13.36
C TYR A 540 40.64 6.81 13.48
N ARG A 541 39.43 7.24 13.09
CA ARG A 541 38.99 8.63 13.26
C ARG A 541 39.13 9.06 14.73
N PRO A 542 39.64 10.28 15.00
CA PRO A 542 39.68 10.81 16.35
C PRO A 542 38.28 10.87 16.97
N GLY A 543 38.15 10.53 18.26
CA GLY A 543 36.85 10.49 18.92
C GLY A 543 36.10 11.83 19.00
N GLU A 544 36.78 12.95 18.75
CA GLU A 544 36.15 14.27 18.57
C GLU A 544 35.40 14.34 17.23
N VAL A 545 36.01 13.87 16.15
CA VAL A 545 35.41 13.80 14.81
C VAL A 545 34.22 12.85 14.83
N SER A 546 34.33 11.69 15.49
CA SER A 546 33.21 10.75 15.61
C SER A 546 32.01 11.39 16.33
N ARG A 547 32.25 12.13 17.43
CA ARG A 547 31.19 12.84 18.16
C ARG A 547 30.58 13.97 17.35
N GLU A 548 31.39 14.70 16.59
CA GLU A 548 30.90 15.74 15.69
C GLU A 548 30.00 15.14 14.60
N LEU A 549 30.41 14.01 14.01
CA LEU A 549 29.63 13.31 13.00
C LEU A 549 28.29 12.79 13.56
N GLU A 550 28.32 12.17 14.75
CA GLU A 550 27.10 11.75 15.46
C GLU A 550 26.17 12.92 15.73
N ALA A 551 26.69 14.06 16.22
CA ALA A 551 25.92 15.27 16.48
C ALA A 551 25.31 15.85 15.19
N GLN A 552 26.06 15.82 14.08
CA GLN A 552 25.55 16.28 12.78
C GLN A 552 24.38 15.42 12.30
N PHE A 553 24.42 14.09 12.46
CA PHE A 553 23.26 13.22 12.16
C PHE A 553 22.10 13.44 13.13
N HIS A 554 22.39 13.60 14.42
CA HIS A 554 21.36 13.87 15.41
C HIS A 554 20.62 15.18 15.13
N SER A 555 21.30 16.20 14.61
CA SER A 555 20.70 17.50 14.26
C SER A 555 19.60 17.41 13.19
N ILE A 556 19.61 16.34 12.39
CA ILE A 556 18.59 16.07 11.34
C ILE A 556 17.65 14.92 11.72
N GLY A 557 17.61 14.52 12.99
CA GLY A 557 16.71 13.47 13.49
C GLY A 557 17.17 12.04 13.19
N VAL A 558 18.46 11.83 12.92
CA VAL A 558 19.05 10.52 12.65
C VAL A 558 19.87 10.03 13.85
N HIS A 559 19.63 8.80 14.28
CA HIS A 559 20.41 8.15 15.33
C HIS A 559 21.69 7.54 14.72
N ALA A 560 22.79 8.28 14.75
CA ALA A 560 24.09 7.76 14.36
C ALA A 560 24.86 7.20 15.56
N HIS A 561 25.57 6.10 15.35
CA HIS A 561 26.53 5.55 16.28
C HIS A 561 27.81 5.17 15.54
N VAL A 562 28.93 5.74 15.97
CA VAL A 562 30.26 5.38 15.51
C VAL A 562 30.88 4.45 16.55
N TRP A 563 31.27 3.25 16.14
CA TRP A 563 31.89 2.27 17.03
C TRP A 563 33.15 2.84 17.68
N ARG A 564 33.35 2.63 18.99
CA ARG A 564 34.55 3.10 19.71
C ARG A 564 35.82 2.30 19.40
N ARG A 565 35.69 1.00 19.07
CA ARG A 565 36.80 0.19 18.51
C ARG A 565 36.92 0.47 17.02
N LYS A 566 38.02 0.03 16.39
CA LYS A 566 38.34 0.36 15.00
C LYS A 566 37.16 0.09 14.05
N GLU A 567 36.64 -1.13 14.09
CA GLU A 567 35.51 -1.61 13.29
C GLU A 567 34.67 -2.60 14.11
N LEU A 568 33.49 -2.96 13.61
CA LEU A 568 32.59 -3.89 14.28
C LEU A 568 33.27 -5.22 14.65
N GLU A 569 34.10 -5.80 13.77
CA GLU A 569 34.80 -7.06 14.04
C GLU A 569 35.79 -6.98 15.20
N SER A 570 36.26 -5.78 15.56
CA SER A 570 37.13 -5.58 16.72
C SER A 570 36.42 -5.90 18.04
N TYR A 571 35.09 -5.90 18.09
CA TYR A 571 34.32 -6.32 19.27
C TYR A 571 34.21 -7.83 19.41
N LEU A 572 34.49 -8.58 18.36
CA LEU A 572 34.43 -10.05 18.36
C LEU A 572 35.72 -10.69 18.87
N ILE A 573 36.76 -9.91 19.16
CA ILE A 573 38.03 -10.41 19.69
C ILE A 573 37.87 -10.66 21.20
N GLU A 574 37.17 -11.74 21.54
CA GLU A 574 36.85 -12.16 22.91
C GLU A 574 37.49 -13.54 23.20
N PRO A 575 38.53 -13.61 24.06
CA PRO A 575 39.29 -14.84 24.28
C PRO A 575 38.45 -16.03 24.77
N SER A 576 37.50 -15.79 25.67
CA SER A 576 36.62 -16.82 26.24
C SER A 576 35.76 -17.50 25.17
N VAL A 577 35.22 -16.73 24.23
CA VAL A 577 34.41 -17.23 23.10
C VAL A 577 35.28 -17.96 22.09
N ILE A 578 36.45 -17.41 21.76
CA ILE A 578 37.40 -18.02 20.82
C ILE A 578 37.90 -19.36 21.37
N SER A 579 38.20 -19.45 22.67
CA SER A 579 38.58 -20.69 23.36
C SER A 579 37.51 -21.76 23.17
N ARG A 580 36.23 -21.42 23.41
CA ARG A 580 35.08 -22.33 23.26
C ARG A 580 34.95 -22.93 21.85
N ILE A 581 35.21 -22.13 20.82
CA ILE A 581 35.07 -22.56 19.42
C ILE A 581 36.30 -23.34 18.94
N SER A 582 37.48 -22.86 19.30
CA SER A 582 38.76 -23.41 18.82
C SER A 582 39.15 -24.69 19.55
N GLY A 583 38.76 -24.83 20.82
CA GLY A 583 39.21 -25.89 21.74
C GLY A 583 40.54 -25.59 22.42
N ALA A 584 41.17 -24.43 22.16
CA ALA A 584 42.37 -23.97 22.87
C ALA A 584 42.01 -23.43 24.26
N SER A 585 42.94 -23.45 25.21
CA SER A 585 42.70 -22.83 26.52
C SER A 585 42.59 -21.30 26.39
N GLU A 586 41.81 -20.67 27.26
CA GLU A 586 41.63 -19.21 27.22
C GLU A 586 42.97 -18.46 27.39
N VAL A 587 43.86 -18.97 28.25
CA VAL A 587 45.19 -18.39 28.48
C VAL A 587 46.04 -18.42 27.20
N GLU A 588 46.03 -19.54 26.47
CA GLU A 588 46.75 -19.64 25.19
C GLU A 588 46.18 -18.68 24.15
N VAL A 589 44.86 -18.56 24.07
CA VAL A 589 44.20 -17.62 23.15
C VAL A 589 44.56 -16.17 23.49
N GLN A 590 44.53 -15.80 24.78
CA GLN A 590 44.92 -14.47 25.25
C GLN A 590 46.37 -14.14 24.88
N GLN A 591 47.29 -15.10 25.07
CA GLN A 591 48.70 -14.93 24.73
C GLN A 591 48.89 -14.75 23.22
N ILE A 592 48.29 -15.61 22.39
CA ILE A 592 48.38 -15.52 20.92
C ILE A 592 47.85 -14.18 20.43
N LEU A 593 46.71 -13.72 20.97
CA LEU A 593 46.10 -12.45 20.60
C LEU A 593 46.98 -11.25 21.02
N SER A 594 47.53 -11.27 22.23
CA SER A 594 48.42 -10.22 22.74
C SER A 594 49.69 -10.10 21.88
N ASP A 595 50.33 -11.23 21.56
CA ASP A 595 51.54 -11.29 20.75
C ASP A 595 51.27 -10.82 19.32
N ALA A 596 50.16 -11.28 18.72
CA ALA A 596 49.78 -10.85 17.38
C ALA A 596 49.44 -9.35 17.33
N ALA A 597 48.71 -8.84 18.32
CA ALA A 597 48.35 -7.42 18.40
C ALA A 597 49.58 -6.51 18.54
N ALA A 598 50.58 -6.93 19.31
CA ALA A 598 51.83 -6.17 19.49
C ALA A 598 52.56 -5.92 18.16
N THR A 599 52.45 -6.83 17.18
CA THR A 599 53.10 -6.66 15.86
C THR A 599 52.52 -5.54 15.00
N PHE A 600 51.37 -4.96 15.38
CA PHE A 600 50.70 -3.91 14.61
C PHE A 600 51.01 -2.48 15.10
N GLU A 601 51.92 -2.28 16.04
CA GLU A 601 52.20 -0.96 16.64
C GLU A 601 52.47 0.13 15.61
N ASP A 602 53.49 -0.07 14.76
CA ASP A 602 53.89 0.91 13.75
C ASP A 602 52.78 1.19 12.74
N PHE A 603 52.03 0.15 12.36
CA PHE A 603 50.91 0.26 11.43
C PHE A 603 49.78 1.11 12.03
N VAL A 604 49.35 0.80 13.25
CA VAL A 604 48.27 1.53 13.93
C VAL A 604 48.70 2.96 14.23
N PHE A 605 49.93 3.16 14.71
CA PHE A 605 50.50 4.49 14.92
C PHE A 605 50.43 5.35 13.65
N SER A 606 50.92 4.81 12.54
CA SER A 606 50.97 5.53 11.26
C SER A 606 49.57 5.92 10.78
N ARG A 607 48.59 4.99 10.87
CA ARG A 607 47.21 5.24 10.44
C ARG A 607 46.48 6.25 11.33
N MET A 608 46.58 6.11 12.65
CA MET A 608 45.97 7.07 13.58
C MET A 608 46.58 8.47 13.45
N LEU A 609 47.90 8.55 13.23
CA LEU A 609 48.58 9.83 13.02
C LEU A 609 48.12 10.50 11.71
N GLU A 610 47.94 9.74 10.64
CA GLU A 610 47.43 10.25 9.36
C GLU A 610 46.05 10.91 9.52
N GLU A 611 45.11 10.23 10.18
CA GLU A 611 43.78 10.76 10.48
C GLU A 611 43.83 12.00 11.39
N LYS A 612 44.69 11.98 12.43
CA LYS A 612 44.86 13.12 13.34
C LYS A 612 45.44 14.34 12.62
N ILE A 613 46.40 14.15 11.72
CA ILE A 613 46.95 15.22 10.87
C ILE A 613 45.89 15.74 9.90
N ALA A 614 45.10 14.86 9.28
CA ALA A 614 44.04 15.27 8.37
C ALA A 614 43.00 16.17 9.07
N PHE A 615 42.63 15.82 10.31
CA PHE A 615 41.77 16.64 11.14
C PHE A 615 42.40 17.98 11.51
N GLU A 616 43.61 18.01 12.09
CA GLU A 616 44.22 19.26 12.57
C GLU A 616 44.70 20.22 11.46
N ARG A 617 44.85 19.72 10.22
CA ARG A 617 45.09 20.57 9.05
C ARG A 617 43.95 21.53 8.75
N SER A 618 42.73 21.19 9.14
CA SER A 618 41.58 22.11 9.09
C SER A 618 41.64 23.22 10.15
N ALA A 619 42.53 23.09 11.15
CA ALA A 619 42.58 23.92 12.36
C ALA A 619 43.91 24.70 12.55
N THR A 620 44.74 24.86 11.51
CA THR A 620 45.95 25.73 11.50
C THR A 620 47.22 25.20 12.21
N ASN A 621 47.34 23.90 12.51
CA ASN A 621 48.57 23.35 13.14
C ASN A 621 49.58 22.76 12.13
N HIS A 622 50.88 23.00 12.36
CA HIS A 622 51.95 22.36 11.59
C HIS A 622 52.06 20.86 11.90
N ARG A 623 52.25 20.02 10.86
CA ARG A 623 52.32 18.54 10.96
C ARG A 623 53.26 18.05 12.06
N VAL A 624 54.42 18.69 12.21
CA VAL A 624 55.45 18.33 13.19
C VAL A 624 54.91 18.42 14.61
N THR A 625 54.22 19.52 14.94
CA THR A 625 53.63 19.74 16.26
C THR A 625 52.54 18.72 16.60
N VAL A 626 51.74 18.30 15.61
CA VAL A 626 50.71 17.26 15.80
C VAL A 626 51.38 15.93 16.16
N THR A 627 52.44 15.55 15.43
CA THR A 627 53.18 14.31 15.68
C THR A 627 53.86 14.31 17.06
N GLU A 628 54.50 15.43 17.44
CA GLU A 628 55.18 15.57 18.74
C GLU A 628 54.22 15.40 19.92
N LYS A 629 52.99 15.92 19.80
CA LYS A 629 51.95 15.76 20.83
C LYS A 629 51.30 14.37 20.81
N PHE A 630 51.06 13.80 19.63
CA PHE A 630 50.36 12.53 19.49
C PHE A 630 51.19 11.32 19.95
N LYS A 631 52.51 11.33 19.69
CA LYS A 631 53.36 10.16 19.93
C LYS A 631 53.41 9.72 21.41
N PRO A 632 53.64 10.61 22.40
CA PRO A 632 53.65 10.21 23.81
C PRO A 632 52.29 9.62 24.26
N ASP A 633 51.19 10.23 23.82
CA ASP A 633 49.84 9.78 24.16
C ASP A 633 49.53 8.40 23.56
N PHE A 634 49.94 8.17 22.31
CA PHE A 634 49.81 6.87 21.67
C PHE A 634 50.58 5.79 22.43
N GLN A 635 51.86 6.04 22.72
CA GLN A 635 52.72 5.08 23.44
C GLN A 635 52.14 4.71 24.81
N LYS A 636 51.61 5.70 25.54
CA LYS A 636 50.94 5.47 26.82
C LYS A 636 49.69 4.60 26.68
N ARG A 637 48.88 4.78 25.64
CA ARG A 637 47.69 3.95 25.41
C ARG A 637 48.05 2.54 24.94
N TRP A 638 49.11 2.43 24.13
CA TRP A 638 49.57 1.16 23.57
C TRP A 638 50.01 0.14 24.63
N THR A 639 50.38 0.57 25.84
CA THR A 639 50.66 -0.36 26.94
C THR A 639 49.43 -1.15 27.40
N ASP A 640 48.22 -0.64 27.19
CA ASP A 640 46.98 -1.35 27.51
C ASP A 640 46.67 -2.43 26.46
N SER A 641 46.72 -3.69 26.89
CA SER A 641 46.43 -4.87 26.04
C SER A 641 45.00 -4.88 25.48
N GLN A 642 44.01 -4.45 26.26
CA GLN A 642 42.61 -4.42 25.84
C GLN A 642 42.40 -3.32 24.79
N TRP A 643 43.05 -2.17 24.98
CA TRP A 643 43.04 -1.11 23.98
C TRP A 643 43.70 -1.57 22.67
N ARG A 644 44.86 -2.23 22.73
CA ARG A 644 45.56 -2.78 21.55
C ARG A 644 44.65 -3.70 20.73
N LEU A 645 43.97 -4.64 21.36
CA LEU A 645 43.03 -5.54 20.68
C LEU A 645 41.87 -4.79 20.00
N GLY A 646 41.43 -3.68 20.60
CA GLY A 646 40.36 -2.84 20.04
C GLY A 646 40.76 -1.98 18.83
N VAL A 647 42.06 -1.67 18.67
CA VAL A 647 42.57 -0.82 17.57
C VAL A 647 43.35 -1.59 16.51
N ALA A 648 43.80 -2.81 16.81
CA ALA A 648 44.46 -3.67 15.82
C ALA A 648 43.49 -4.04 14.67
N PRO A 649 43.98 -4.22 13.43
CA PRO A 649 43.14 -4.62 12.30
C PRO A 649 42.59 -6.05 12.52
N PRO A 650 41.28 -6.22 12.78
CA PRO A 650 40.78 -7.49 13.33
C PRO A 650 40.83 -8.61 12.30
N LYS A 651 40.67 -8.32 11.00
CA LYS A 651 40.83 -9.32 9.92
C LYS A 651 42.25 -9.90 9.87
N ARG A 652 43.28 -9.05 10.00
CA ARG A 652 44.69 -9.49 10.04
C ARG A 652 45.00 -10.21 11.35
N LEU A 653 44.46 -9.70 12.46
CA LEU A 653 44.60 -10.32 13.78
C LEU A 653 44.01 -11.74 13.82
N LEU A 654 42.78 -11.93 13.32
CA LEU A 654 42.13 -13.24 13.21
C LEU A 654 42.87 -14.18 12.26
N SER A 655 43.47 -13.67 11.18
CA SER A 655 44.31 -14.46 10.28
C SER A 655 45.57 -14.99 10.98
N MET A 656 46.26 -14.14 11.75
CA MET A 656 47.43 -14.54 12.55
C MET A 656 47.05 -15.53 13.66
N LEU A 657 45.95 -15.26 14.38
CA LEU A 657 45.39 -16.17 15.37
C LEU A 657 45.12 -17.55 14.75
N ASN A 658 44.41 -17.61 13.63
CA ASN A 658 44.08 -18.86 12.96
C ASN A 658 45.32 -19.63 12.50
N THR A 659 46.35 -18.93 12.04
CA THR A 659 47.64 -19.55 11.68
C THR A 659 48.27 -20.23 12.89
N LYS A 660 48.26 -19.58 14.06
CA LYS A 660 48.79 -20.12 15.31
C LYS A 660 47.93 -21.27 15.86
N LEU A 661 46.61 -21.12 15.85
CA LEU A 661 45.67 -22.18 16.26
C LEU A 661 45.86 -23.43 15.41
N GLN A 662 45.97 -23.28 14.08
CA GLN A 662 46.16 -24.39 13.16
C GLN A 662 47.51 -25.09 13.38
N ALA A 663 48.60 -24.33 13.62
CA ALA A 663 49.90 -24.90 13.95
C ALA A 663 49.87 -25.72 15.25
N ALA A 664 49.06 -25.30 16.22
CA ALA A 664 48.79 -26.01 17.47
C ALA A 664 47.69 -27.09 17.37
N LYS A 665 47.19 -27.39 16.15
CA LYS A 665 46.14 -28.38 15.86
C LYS A 665 44.76 -28.08 16.49
N TYR A 666 44.48 -26.82 16.80
CA TYR A 666 43.16 -26.35 17.20
C TYR A 666 42.28 -26.00 16.00
N LYS A 667 40.96 -25.87 16.22
CA LYS A 667 40.02 -25.43 15.19
C LYS A 667 40.19 -23.94 14.93
N THR A 668 40.15 -23.54 13.66
CA THR A 668 40.12 -22.13 13.27
C THR A 668 38.76 -21.51 13.56
N VAL A 669 38.77 -20.19 13.71
CA VAL A 669 37.60 -19.34 14.01
C VAL A 669 37.39 -18.30 12.91
N SER A 670 36.21 -17.71 12.87
CA SER A 670 35.84 -16.64 11.94
C SER A 670 34.90 -15.67 12.66
N ALA A 671 34.85 -14.40 12.24
CA ALA A 671 33.97 -13.39 12.82
C ALA A 671 32.51 -13.89 12.98
N GLU A 672 31.93 -14.48 11.94
CA GLU A 672 30.56 -15.01 11.98
C GLU A 672 30.36 -16.12 13.02
N ARG A 673 31.31 -17.08 13.10
CA ARG A 673 31.28 -18.16 14.10
C ARG A 673 31.46 -17.64 15.52
N ILE A 674 32.30 -16.62 15.69
CA ILE A 674 32.49 -15.97 16.99
C ILE A 674 31.19 -15.29 17.41
N ALA A 675 30.63 -14.43 16.55
CA ALA A 675 29.37 -13.75 16.81
C ALA A 675 28.20 -14.70 17.12
N ALA A 676 28.14 -15.86 16.44
CA ALA A 676 27.13 -16.88 16.69
C ALA A 676 27.29 -17.63 18.03
N ALA A 677 28.48 -17.62 18.63
CA ALA A 677 28.78 -18.31 19.89
C ALA A 677 28.76 -17.37 21.11
N MET A 678 28.71 -16.06 20.91
CA MET A 678 28.67 -15.08 22.00
C MET A 678 27.38 -15.23 22.80
N ALA A 679 27.51 -15.29 24.13
CA ALA A 679 26.41 -15.15 25.06
C ALA A 679 26.07 -13.67 25.30
N ARG A 680 24.88 -13.40 25.85
CA ARG A 680 24.40 -12.04 26.13
C ARG A 680 25.39 -11.17 26.91
N ASP A 681 26.03 -11.74 27.93
CA ASP A 681 26.92 -10.99 28.82
C ASP A 681 28.31 -10.75 28.22
N GLU A 682 28.70 -11.57 27.23
CA GLU A 682 29.96 -11.47 26.49
C GLU A 682 29.89 -10.40 25.40
N ILE A 683 28.69 -10.00 24.96
CA ILE A 683 28.51 -8.92 23.99
C ILE A 683 28.76 -7.58 24.70
N PRO A 684 29.73 -6.75 24.27
CA PRO A 684 30.07 -5.50 24.95
C PRO A 684 28.87 -4.55 25.11
N ALA A 685 28.83 -3.83 26.24
CA ALA A 685 27.68 -2.99 26.62
C ALA A 685 27.28 -1.95 25.56
N GLU A 686 28.25 -1.40 24.84
CA GLU A 686 28.04 -0.48 23.71
C GLU A 686 27.22 -1.13 22.60
N MET A 687 27.62 -2.32 22.12
CA MET A 687 26.88 -3.06 21.10
C MET A 687 25.48 -3.43 21.58
N ARG A 688 25.35 -3.86 22.85
CA ARG A 688 24.02 -4.17 23.42
C ARG A 688 23.11 -2.95 23.40
N ALA A 689 23.61 -1.79 23.80
CA ALA A 689 22.85 -0.55 23.80
C ALA A 689 22.38 -0.16 22.39
N ALA A 690 23.29 -0.15 21.41
CA ALA A 690 22.98 0.19 20.02
C ALA A 690 21.93 -0.77 19.41
N LEU A 691 22.12 -2.09 19.57
CA LEU A 691 21.20 -3.08 18.98
C LEU A 691 19.84 -3.09 19.67
N LEU A 692 19.78 -2.95 20.99
CA LEU A 692 18.51 -2.88 21.72
C LEU A 692 17.77 -1.56 21.46
N GLN A 693 18.48 -0.49 21.12
CA GLN A 693 17.85 0.76 20.71
C GLN A 693 17.09 0.58 19.39
N VAL A 694 17.72 -0.02 18.38
CA VAL A 694 17.08 -0.33 17.08
C VAL A 694 15.91 -1.31 17.25
N GLU A 695 16.03 -2.31 18.12
CA GLU A 695 14.95 -3.25 18.45
C GLU A 695 13.71 -2.54 19.02
N ARG A 696 13.90 -1.60 19.97
CA ARG A 696 12.79 -0.85 20.58
C ARG A 696 12.13 0.12 19.60
N ALA A 697 12.91 0.72 18.70
CA ALA A 697 12.38 1.54 17.62
C ALA A 697 11.42 0.74 16.72
N ALA A 698 11.77 -0.52 16.44
CA ALA A 698 10.88 -1.41 15.68
C ALA A 698 9.61 -1.83 16.47
N GLU A 699 9.66 -1.79 17.81
CA GLU A 699 8.56 -2.12 18.72
C GLU A 699 7.53 -1.01 18.92
N SER A 700 7.97 0.26 18.93
CA SER A 700 7.20 1.42 19.39
C SER A 700 6.05 1.87 18.45
N ALA A 701 5.38 0.95 17.74
CA ALA A 701 4.32 1.27 16.79
C ALA A 701 3.21 0.24 16.66
#